data_AF-A0A959GR22-F1
#
_entry.id   AF-A0A959GR22-F1
#
_cell.length_a   1.000
_cell.length_b   1.000
_cell.length_c   1.000
_cell.angle_alpha   90.00
_cell.angle_beta   90.00
_cell.angle_gamma   90.00
#
_symmetry.space_group_name_H-M   'P 1'
#
loop_
_entity.id
_entity.type
_entity.pdbx_description
1 polymer ?
#
loop_
_entity_poly.entity_id
_entity_poly.type
_entity_poly.pdbx_seq_one_letter_code
_entity_poly.pdbx_strand_id
1 'polypeptide(L)'
;MRIYFWLLIIYLNGCSGGLVAQKFVDHTLSNPQAPTSERYQSFTFNGAWCWFSAPRAVYFEGEYKRTYTGWVDNYGDLHVAYYDHQSEEIRSTVIFDNLEIDDHDNPSLLFDEQGRLLVFFNRHMQGVQPLYLIKAHQPESIDSWGEVKELHLNDEALKGLGSMNHTYTNPVKLSAENGRIFLFWRGVDGKPSYSFSDDNGNTWAAGKIFFMPERTYGFRRPYTKVYSDGKSKIHFVLTDGHPRKEKHNSLYYMYYEDGAFHHANGARIKNIGGEPVTPSEADKLYDASLTNEKAWNWDIASDEQGHPVIAYVKFPNDSTHIYCYARWDGLKWRNYDLINAGSWFPDTPAGIDEPEPNYSGGMSIDHEAVNTLYLSVNRDSVFEIEKWVTPDEGRSWMVERLTQGSVKNNIRPFAIRGAKADNPLQVLWMQNTQYYYFAYAGWLKKQMEGGFKNRFFTSIKMGRLAPVTDNPLRQKDIKNVMRRAADWQLANPRLEISPLDWHYGALYTGIRALYELTGEERYLNELFNVGQAHNWRPLDDFFNADRLTVIDNWAWLYGLLDDPDIIEKARWVLDAHLARDYPQLTDVRFIDNPYRLEWWTWCDALFMGPPSFVQMWKVTGETSYLDYMDSQWWKTSDYLYSPSDSLYYRDGRYFEKRSENGKKIFWARGNGWVIAGLARLLTHLPADHPSRKKFEQQYREMAHKLLRIQGEDGLWRVSLHDPAYLDMGESSGSSFFTFALAWGLNNGLIGQEYRPQVEKAWAALCATVNAEGRLGFVQQVAGDPYPFYAHQSHVYATGAFLLAGKQMYELVGQ
;
A
#
# COMPACT_ATOMS: atom_id res chain seq x y z
N MET A 1 50.19 -58.91 -47.20
CA MET A 1 50.67 -57.74 -46.42
C MET A 1 49.78 -56.55 -46.73
N ARG A 2 48.57 -56.58 -46.16
CA ARG A 2 47.46 -55.64 -46.31
C ARG A 2 46.58 -55.85 -45.07
N ILE A 3 45.94 -54.78 -44.61
CA ILE A 3 44.98 -54.69 -43.49
C ILE A 3 45.66 -54.39 -42.13
N TYR A 4 45.03 -53.47 -41.36
CA TYR A 4 45.44 -52.82 -40.10
C TYR A 4 46.19 -51.48 -40.20
N PHE A 5 45.46 -50.40 -40.49
CA PHE A 5 45.75 -49.05 -39.97
C PHE A 5 44.54 -48.10 -40.20
N TRP A 6 43.36 -48.41 -39.64
CA TRP A 6 42.17 -47.51 -39.70
C TRP A 6 41.19 -47.71 -38.53
N LEU A 7 41.68 -47.94 -37.30
CA LEU A 7 40.79 -48.18 -36.14
C LEU A 7 41.25 -47.55 -34.82
N LEU A 8 42.05 -46.48 -34.85
CA LEU A 8 42.51 -45.82 -33.62
C LEU A 8 42.43 -44.29 -33.66
N ILE A 9 41.33 -43.71 -34.17
CA ILE A 9 40.98 -42.29 -33.96
C ILE A 9 39.44 -42.16 -33.87
N ILE A 10 38.78 -42.88 -32.94
CA ILE A 10 37.36 -42.60 -32.55
C ILE A 10 37.14 -42.69 -31.01
N TYR A 11 38.08 -43.19 -30.22
CA TYR A 11 37.96 -43.21 -28.76
C TYR A 11 39.04 -42.34 -28.13
N LEU A 12 38.80 -41.02 -28.06
CA LEU A 12 39.42 -40.06 -27.12
C LEU A 12 38.88 -38.63 -27.38
N ASN A 13 37.56 -38.48 -27.46
CA ASN A 13 36.88 -37.17 -27.28
C ASN A 13 35.76 -37.34 -26.24
N GLY A 14 36.12 -37.96 -25.12
CA GLY A 14 35.33 -37.93 -23.89
C GLY A 14 35.80 -36.77 -23.03
N CYS A 15 34.85 -35.93 -22.63
CA CYS A 15 34.94 -35.01 -21.49
C CYS A 15 35.95 -33.85 -21.58
N SER A 16 35.60 -32.82 -22.34
CA SER A 16 35.83 -31.42 -21.92
C SER A 16 34.90 -30.50 -22.72
N GLY A 17 33.60 -30.59 -22.44
CA GLY A 17 32.66 -29.54 -22.83
C GLY A 17 33.00 -28.28 -22.04
N GLY A 18 33.77 -27.38 -22.64
CA GLY A 18 33.99 -26.05 -22.09
C GLY A 18 32.65 -25.38 -21.82
N LEU A 19 32.50 -24.85 -20.61
CA LEU A 19 31.37 -24.01 -20.18
C LEU A 19 31.28 -22.77 -21.09
N VAL A 20 30.52 -22.88 -22.17
CA VAL A 20 30.04 -21.73 -22.93
C VAL A 20 28.85 -21.19 -22.15
N ALA A 21 28.94 -19.95 -21.66
CA ALA A 21 27.81 -19.25 -21.05
C ALA A 21 26.62 -19.30 -22.04
N GLN A 22 25.45 -19.69 -21.55
CA GLN A 22 24.25 -19.75 -22.39
C GLN A 22 23.94 -18.33 -22.89
N LYS A 23 23.77 -18.17 -24.22
CA LYS A 23 23.34 -16.89 -24.79
C LYS A 23 21.90 -16.62 -24.30
N PHE A 24 21.63 -15.39 -23.87
CA PHE A 24 20.26 -14.93 -23.62
C PHE A 24 19.37 -15.17 -24.85
N VAL A 25 18.10 -15.48 -24.61
CA VAL A 25 17.08 -15.57 -25.65
C VAL A 25 16.93 -14.25 -26.38
N ASP A 26 16.61 -14.32 -27.67
CA ASP A 26 16.30 -13.13 -28.44
C ASP A 26 14.93 -12.59 -27.99
N HIS A 27 14.84 -11.28 -27.76
CA HIS A 27 13.58 -10.63 -27.39
C HIS A 27 13.39 -9.31 -28.15
N THR A 28 12.14 -8.99 -28.48
CA THR A 28 11.76 -7.79 -29.23
C THR A 28 10.80 -6.93 -28.40
N LEU A 29 11.13 -5.65 -28.24
CA LEU A 29 10.26 -4.69 -27.56
C LEU A 29 9.12 -4.27 -28.50
N SER A 30 7.87 -4.58 -28.13
CA SER A 30 6.67 -4.26 -28.93
C SER A 30 6.11 -2.87 -28.64
N ASN A 31 6.22 -2.41 -27.38
CA ASN A 31 5.81 -1.06 -26.96
C ASN A 31 6.94 -0.37 -26.17
N PRO A 32 7.55 0.70 -26.70
CA PRO A 32 8.65 1.39 -26.02
C PRO A 32 8.19 2.40 -24.96
N GLN A 33 6.91 2.77 -24.94
CA GLN A 33 6.35 3.78 -24.02
C GLN A 33 5.33 3.15 -23.08
N ALA A 34 5.55 3.34 -21.78
CA ALA A 34 4.62 2.95 -20.74
C ALA A 34 4.41 4.09 -19.74
N PRO A 35 3.26 4.15 -19.06
CA PRO A 35 3.06 5.11 -17.98
C PRO A 35 3.94 4.78 -16.77
N THR A 36 4.19 5.78 -15.91
CA THR A 36 4.83 5.56 -14.61
C THR A 36 3.91 4.72 -13.72
N SER A 37 4.47 3.92 -12.81
CA SER A 37 3.69 3.09 -11.89
C SER A 37 2.77 3.90 -10.97
N GLU A 38 3.11 5.16 -10.73
CA GLU A 38 2.31 6.15 -10.00
C GLU A 38 0.95 6.42 -10.69
N ARG A 39 0.81 6.14 -11.99
CA ARG A 39 -0.46 6.24 -12.74
C ARG A 39 -1.44 5.10 -12.48
N TYR A 40 -1.01 4.03 -11.82
CA TYR A 40 -1.83 2.85 -11.57
C TYR A 40 -2.54 2.91 -10.21
N GLN A 41 -3.74 2.33 -10.17
CA GLN A 41 -4.54 2.19 -8.94
C GLN A 41 -3.85 1.26 -7.94
N SER A 42 -4.24 1.35 -6.67
CA SER A 42 -3.74 0.49 -5.60
C SER A 42 -4.88 -0.07 -4.76
N PHE A 43 -4.77 -1.33 -4.32
CA PHE A 43 -5.62 -1.86 -3.24
C PHE A 43 -5.33 -1.17 -1.90
N THR A 44 -4.05 -0.90 -1.63
CA THR A 44 -3.56 -0.23 -0.42
C THR A 44 -2.29 0.56 -0.71
N PHE A 45 -1.98 1.52 0.15
CA PHE A 45 -0.71 2.27 0.17
C PHE A 45 0.26 1.77 1.25
N ASN A 46 -0.21 0.83 2.08
CA ASN A 46 0.50 0.20 3.17
C ASN A 46 0.19 -1.30 3.18
N GLY A 47 0.96 -2.08 2.43
CA GLY A 47 0.78 -3.51 2.34
C GLY A 47 1.91 -4.20 1.59
N ALA A 48 2.37 -5.32 2.14
CA ALA A 48 3.45 -6.12 1.60
C ALA A 48 3.06 -7.60 1.50
N TRP A 49 3.76 -8.32 0.63
CA TRP A 49 3.69 -9.77 0.56
C TRP A 49 5.05 -10.38 0.23
N CYS A 50 5.33 -11.57 0.76
CA CYS A 50 6.40 -12.42 0.27
C CYS A 50 5.93 -13.21 -0.96
N TRP A 51 6.86 -13.68 -1.80
CA TRP A 51 6.50 -14.53 -2.93
C TRP A 51 6.28 -16.00 -2.55
N PHE A 52 6.68 -16.47 -1.36
CA PHE A 52 6.57 -17.90 -0.99
C PHE A 52 5.20 -18.31 -0.42
N SER A 53 4.36 -17.37 0.00
CA SER A 53 2.96 -17.63 0.33
C SER A 53 2.10 -17.40 -0.91
N ALA A 54 1.30 -18.37 -1.32
CA ALA A 54 0.47 -18.27 -2.53
C ALA A 54 -0.78 -19.17 -2.44
N PRO A 55 -1.90 -18.83 -3.10
CA PRO A 55 -2.05 -17.66 -3.96
C PRO A 55 -2.31 -16.39 -3.17
N ARG A 56 -1.68 -15.29 -3.61
CA ARG A 56 -1.81 -13.95 -2.99
C ARG A 56 -3.02 -13.18 -3.51
N ALA A 57 -3.42 -13.50 -4.74
CA ALA A 57 -4.60 -12.95 -5.38
C ALA A 57 -5.30 -14.01 -6.25
N VAL A 58 -6.63 -13.97 -6.27
CA VAL A 58 -7.48 -14.93 -6.99
C VAL A 58 -8.64 -14.17 -7.62
N TYR A 59 -8.91 -14.39 -8.89
CA TYR A 59 -10.17 -14.03 -9.51
C TYR A 59 -11.18 -15.13 -9.25
N PHE A 60 -12.34 -14.74 -8.72
CA PHE A 60 -13.47 -15.63 -8.47
C PHE A 60 -14.71 -15.06 -9.16
N GLU A 61 -15.41 -15.92 -9.89
CA GLU A 61 -16.65 -15.59 -10.59
C GLU A 61 -17.77 -16.49 -10.07
N GLY A 62 -18.53 -15.97 -9.11
CA GLY A 62 -19.75 -16.57 -8.58
C GLY A 62 -20.96 -15.70 -8.94
N GLU A 63 -21.60 -15.12 -7.94
CA GLU A 63 -22.60 -14.06 -8.14
C GLU A 63 -21.94 -12.77 -8.64
N TYR A 64 -20.69 -12.51 -8.23
CA TYR A 64 -19.92 -11.33 -8.61
C TYR A 64 -18.70 -11.71 -9.46
N LYS A 65 -18.17 -10.73 -10.18
CA LYS A 65 -16.89 -10.83 -10.90
C LYS A 65 -15.86 -10.07 -10.08
N ARG A 66 -15.08 -10.77 -9.24
CA ARG A 66 -14.22 -10.13 -8.26
C ARG A 66 -12.80 -10.69 -8.27
N THR A 67 -11.84 -9.80 -8.14
CA THR A 67 -10.44 -10.16 -7.82
C THR A 67 -10.24 -9.96 -6.33
N TYR A 68 -9.92 -11.03 -5.61
CA TYR A 68 -9.59 -11.03 -4.19
C TYR A 68 -8.08 -11.02 -4.00
N THR A 69 -7.60 -10.37 -2.95
CA THR A 69 -6.18 -10.32 -2.59
C THR A 69 -6.01 -10.10 -1.09
N GLY A 70 -4.82 -10.37 -0.54
CA GLY A 70 -4.51 -9.96 0.83
C GLY A 70 -3.03 -9.60 1.03
N TRP A 71 -2.74 -8.92 2.13
CA TRP A 71 -1.42 -8.41 2.49
C TRP A 71 -1.27 -8.28 4.00
N VAL A 72 -0.05 -8.05 4.46
CA VAL A 72 0.25 -7.55 5.80
C VAL A 72 0.73 -6.10 5.71
N ASP A 73 0.24 -5.22 6.57
CA ASP A 73 0.67 -3.83 6.59
C ASP A 73 1.86 -3.60 7.54
N ASN A 74 2.38 -2.37 7.58
CA ASN A 74 3.52 -2.04 8.43
C ASN A 74 3.20 -1.89 9.94
N TYR A 75 1.96 -2.18 10.34
CA TYR A 75 1.52 -2.32 11.73
C TYR A 75 1.49 -3.78 12.16
N GLY A 76 1.44 -4.70 11.19
CA GLY A 76 1.32 -6.14 11.40
C GLY A 76 -0.11 -6.64 11.24
N ASP A 77 -1.01 -5.80 10.68
CA ASP A 77 -2.40 -6.16 10.45
C ASP A 77 -2.53 -6.93 9.15
N LEU A 78 -3.36 -7.97 9.16
CA LEU A 78 -3.61 -8.83 8.02
C LEU A 78 -4.90 -8.37 7.36
N HIS A 79 -4.80 -8.04 6.07
CA HIS A 79 -5.90 -7.52 5.29
C HIS A 79 -6.32 -8.51 4.22
N VAL A 80 -7.62 -8.53 3.95
CA VAL A 80 -8.21 -9.15 2.75
C VAL A 80 -9.05 -8.10 2.04
N ALA A 81 -9.00 -8.09 0.72
CA ALA A 81 -9.69 -7.14 -0.11
C ALA A 81 -10.26 -7.78 -1.38
N TYR A 82 -11.20 -7.08 -2.01
CA TYR A 82 -11.60 -7.37 -3.37
C TYR A 82 -11.72 -6.11 -4.23
N TYR A 83 -11.54 -6.31 -5.54
CA TYR A 83 -11.94 -5.37 -6.58
C TYR A 83 -13.09 -5.98 -7.36
N ASP A 84 -14.21 -5.27 -7.41
CA ASP A 84 -15.38 -5.66 -8.19
C ASP A 84 -15.28 -5.09 -9.61
N HIS A 85 -15.25 -5.99 -10.60
CA HIS A 85 -15.04 -5.63 -11.99
C HIS A 85 -16.23 -4.93 -12.63
N GLN A 86 -17.42 -5.02 -12.02
CA GLN A 86 -18.64 -4.41 -12.52
C GLN A 86 -18.88 -3.04 -11.89
N SER A 87 -18.82 -2.95 -10.56
CA SER A 87 -19.05 -1.69 -9.83
C SER A 87 -17.81 -0.79 -9.78
N GLU A 88 -16.63 -1.32 -10.13
CA GLU A 88 -15.31 -0.69 -9.97
C GLU A 88 -14.97 -0.39 -8.50
N GLU A 89 -15.62 -1.08 -7.57
CA GLU A 89 -15.45 -0.89 -6.14
C GLU A 89 -14.19 -1.61 -5.62
N ILE A 90 -13.48 -0.94 -4.70
CA ILE A 90 -12.36 -1.52 -3.94
C ILE A 90 -12.78 -1.57 -2.48
N ARG A 91 -12.80 -2.76 -1.88
CA ARG A 91 -13.13 -2.96 -0.46
C ARG A 91 -12.05 -3.79 0.21
N SER A 92 -11.75 -3.48 1.47
CA SER A 92 -10.77 -4.20 2.28
C SER A 92 -11.26 -4.31 3.72
N THR A 93 -10.79 -5.31 4.44
CA THR A 93 -11.05 -5.51 5.86
C THR A 93 -9.78 -6.01 6.56
N VAL A 94 -9.62 -5.67 7.83
CA VAL A 94 -8.63 -6.30 8.71
C VAL A 94 -9.23 -7.60 9.26
N ILE A 95 -8.56 -8.72 9.01
CA ILE A 95 -8.99 -10.05 9.48
C ILE A 95 -8.23 -10.52 10.72
N PHE A 96 -7.09 -9.89 11.02
CA PHE A 96 -6.28 -10.16 12.22
C PHE A 96 -5.41 -8.94 12.51
N ASP A 97 -5.48 -8.41 13.73
CA ASP A 97 -4.75 -7.21 14.17
C ASP A 97 -3.38 -7.61 14.78
N ASN A 98 -2.32 -6.87 14.43
CA ASN A 98 -1.00 -6.89 15.07
C ASN A 98 -0.40 -8.30 15.24
N LEU A 99 -0.39 -9.09 14.15
CA LEU A 99 0.21 -10.42 14.16
C LEU A 99 1.73 -10.35 14.34
N GLU A 100 2.41 -9.75 13.37
CA GLU A 100 3.85 -9.49 13.32
C GLU A 100 4.15 -8.57 12.12
N ILE A 101 5.14 -7.69 12.26
CA ILE A 101 5.57 -6.79 11.19
C ILE A 101 6.63 -7.50 10.34
N ASP A 102 6.17 -8.41 9.48
CA ASP A 102 7.00 -9.20 8.56
C ASP A 102 6.21 -9.51 7.30
N ASP A 103 6.76 -9.19 6.13
CA ASP A 103 6.05 -9.40 4.84
C ASP A 103 5.76 -10.87 4.51
N HIS A 104 6.40 -11.81 5.20
CA HIS A 104 6.20 -13.25 5.07
C HIS A 104 4.89 -13.74 5.69
N ASP A 105 4.21 -12.86 6.42
CA ASP A 105 2.97 -13.18 7.14
C ASP A 105 1.74 -12.99 6.25
N ASN A 106 1.92 -12.46 5.03
CA ASN A 106 0.84 -12.20 4.10
C ASN A 106 -0.05 -13.44 3.90
N PRO A 107 -1.37 -13.23 3.79
CA PRO A 107 -2.31 -14.33 3.67
C PRO A 107 -2.22 -15.02 2.31
N SER A 108 -2.62 -16.30 2.28
CA SER A 108 -2.94 -17.05 1.08
C SER A 108 -4.43 -17.43 1.05
N LEU A 109 -5.00 -17.45 -0.15
CA LEU A 109 -6.45 -17.48 -0.36
C LEU A 109 -6.91 -18.80 -1.01
N LEU A 110 -8.04 -19.34 -0.57
CA LEU A 110 -8.70 -20.48 -1.20
C LEU A 110 -10.22 -20.32 -1.12
N PHE A 111 -10.96 -20.68 -2.17
CA PHE A 111 -12.41 -20.76 -2.13
C PHE A 111 -12.88 -22.20 -1.90
N ASP A 112 -13.91 -22.39 -1.07
CA ASP A 112 -14.59 -23.68 -0.95
C ASP A 112 -15.69 -23.87 -2.02
N GLU A 113 -16.33 -25.05 -2.02
CA GLU A 113 -17.39 -25.37 -3.01
C GLU A 113 -18.62 -24.48 -2.88
N GLN A 114 -18.80 -23.82 -1.74
CA GLN A 114 -19.89 -22.88 -1.50
C GLN A 114 -19.50 -21.45 -1.87
N GLY A 115 -18.29 -21.22 -2.38
CA GLY A 115 -17.78 -19.87 -2.69
C GLY A 115 -17.36 -19.08 -1.45
N ARG A 116 -17.18 -19.72 -0.28
CA ARG A 116 -16.67 -19.04 0.92
C ARG A 116 -15.14 -18.99 0.89
N LEU A 117 -14.62 -17.87 1.35
CA LEU A 117 -13.18 -17.64 1.42
C LEU A 117 -12.56 -18.33 2.65
N LEU A 118 -11.54 -19.13 2.42
CA LEU A 118 -10.63 -19.68 3.43
C LEU A 118 -9.31 -18.92 3.32
N VAL A 119 -8.87 -18.33 4.42
CA VAL A 119 -7.65 -17.52 4.47
C VAL A 119 -6.67 -18.17 5.42
N PHE A 120 -5.47 -18.47 4.92
CA PHE A 120 -4.38 -19.06 5.68
C PHE A 120 -3.27 -18.04 5.87
N PHE A 121 -2.70 -17.96 7.07
CA PHE A 121 -1.61 -17.05 7.39
C PHE A 121 -0.74 -17.60 8.52
N ASN A 122 0.40 -16.97 8.80
CA ASN A 122 1.39 -17.42 9.77
C ASN A 122 2.25 -16.25 10.24
N ARG A 123 3.00 -16.46 11.33
CA ARG A 123 4.18 -15.65 11.71
C ARG A 123 5.45 -16.13 11.02
N HIS A 124 6.51 -15.33 10.99
CA HIS A 124 7.79 -15.69 10.38
C HIS A 124 8.89 -15.97 11.40
N MET A 125 9.00 -17.25 11.78
CA MET A 125 10.09 -17.76 12.63
C MET A 125 10.25 -17.07 14.01
N GLN A 126 9.28 -16.27 14.47
CA GLN A 126 9.25 -15.70 15.82
C GLN A 126 8.58 -16.63 16.84
N GLY A 127 9.40 -17.50 17.44
CA GLY A 127 8.93 -18.52 18.37
C GLY A 127 8.19 -19.67 17.69
N VAL A 128 7.72 -20.63 18.49
CA VAL A 128 6.91 -21.75 18.00
C VAL A 128 5.45 -21.31 18.00
N GLN A 129 4.97 -20.87 16.84
CA GLN A 129 3.62 -20.35 16.62
C GLN A 129 2.89 -21.23 15.59
N PRO A 130 1.56 -21.39 15.67
CA PRO A 130 0.81 -22.20 14.73
C PRO A 130 0.70 -21.52 13.35
N LEU A 131 0.21 -22.28 12.36
CA LEU A 131 -0.44 -21.69 11.19
C LEU A 131 -1.86 -21.28 11.59
N TYR A 132 -2.47 -20.34 10.90
CA TYR A 132 -3.84 -19.89 11.19
C TYR A 132 -4.74 -20.13 9.98
N LEU A 133 -6.02 -20.39 10.26
CA LEU A 133 -7.10 -20.46 9.27
C LEU A 133 -8.30 -19.67 9.78
N ILE A 134 -8.80 -18.76 8.96
CA ILE A 134 -10.10 -18.09 9.18
C ILE A 134 -10.99 -18.32 7.95
N LYS A 135 -12.29 -18.46 8.16
CA LYS A 135 -13.27 -18.74 7.09
C LYS A 135 -14.34 -17.67 7.06
N ALA A 136 -14.70 -17.22 5.86
CA ALA A 136 -15.87 -16.37 5.68
C ALA A 136 -17.15 -17.15 6.01
N HIS A 137 -18.10 -16.48 6.67
CA HIS A 137 -19.41 -17.07 6.93
C HIS A 137 -20.27 -17.16 5.67
N GLN A 138 -20.21 -16.12 4.83
CA GLN A 138 -21.00 -15.98 3.62
C GLN A 138 -20.13 -16.18 2.36
N PRO A 139 -20.69 -16.76 1.28
CA PRO A 139 -20.01 -16.82 -0.01
C PRO A 139 -19.59 -15.43 -0.49
N GLU A 140 -18.41 -15.33 -1.11
CA GLU A 140 -17.88 -14.13 -1.78
C GLU A 140 -17.73 -12.86 -0.90
N SER A 141 -18.03 -12.95 0.41
CA SER A 141 -17.97 -11.83 1.35
C SER A 141 -16.63 -11.78 2.09
N ILE A 142 -16.21 -10.56 2.44
CA ILE A 142 -15.10 -10.29 3.36
C ILE A 142 -15.60 -9.59 4.65
N ASP A 143 -16.91 -9.43 4.84
CA ASP A 143 -17.44 -8.62 5.93
C ASP A 143 -17.79 -9.45 7.18
N SER A 144 -17.75 -10.78 7.07
CA SER A 144 -18.18 -11.68 8.14
C SER A 144 -17.33 -12.94 8.19
N TRP A 145 -16.69 -13.14 9.33
CA TRP A 145 -15.69 -14.19 9.55
C TRP A 145 -16.04 -15.04 10.75
N GLY A 146 -15.75 -16.35 10.65
CA GLY A 146 -15.74 -17.24 11.80
C GLY A 146 -14.52 -17.04 12.69
N GLU A 147 -14.42 -17.86 13.73
CA GLU A 147 -13.27 -17.81 14.64
C GLU A 147 -11.96 -18.17 13.94
N VAL A 148 -10.89 -17.47 14.32
CA VAL A 148 -9.53 -17.81 13.90
C VAL A 148 -9.14 -19.14 14.52
N LYS A 149 -8.84 -20.12 13.67
CA LYS A 149 -8.41 -21.44 14.08
C LYS A 149 -6.89 -21.55 14.04
N GLU A 150 -6.30 -21.91 15.16
CA GLU A 150 -4.88 -22.30 15.24
C GLU A 150 -4.67 -23.72 14.71
N LEU A 151 -3.66 -23.89 13.86
CA LEU A 151 -3.28 -25.13 13.22
C LEU A 151 -1.86 -25.51 13.67
N HIS A 152 -1.78 -26.33 14.72
CA HIS A 152 -0.55 -26.92 15.24
C HIS A 152 -0.20 -28.19 14.46
N LEU A 153 0.27 -28.02 13.21
CA LEU A 153 0.38 -29.14 12.26
C LEU A 153 1.73 -29.85 12.28
N ASN A 154 2.81 -29.21 12.74
CA ASN A 154 4.09 -29.88 12.90
C ASN A 154 3.98 -31.06 13.87
N ASP A 155 4.47 -32.25 13.47
CA ASP A 155 4.48 -33.44 14.32
C ASP A 155 5.47 -33.26 15.49
N GLU A 156 4.94 -33.22 16.72
CA GLU A 156 5.74 -33.09 17.95
C GLU A 156 6.76 -34.23 18.13
N ALA A 157 6.53 -35.41 17.54
CA ALA A 157 7.51 -36.49 17.54
C ALA A 157 8.81 -36.10 16.83
N LEU A 158 8.77 -35.10 15.94
CA LEU A 158 9.91 -34.61 15.19
C LEU A 158 10.62 -33.42 15.85
N LYS A 159 10.21 -33.00 17.05
CA LYS A 159 10.83 -31.87 17.79
C LYS A 159 12.33 -32.05 18.03
N GLY A 160 12.81 -33.29 18.14
CA GLY A 160 14.23 -33.59 18.24
C GLY A 160 15.05 -33.26 16.98
N LEU A 161 14.40 -33.05 15.83
CA LEU A 161 15.07 -32.77 14.56
C LEU A 161 15.56 -31.33 14.41
N GLY A 162 14.99 -30.36 15.14
CA GLY A 162 15.36 -28.94 15.04
C GLY A 162 14.21 -27.98 15.36
N SER A 163 14.17 -26.85 14.65
CA SER A 163 13.14 -25.81 14.81
C SER A 163 11.73 -26.35 14.57
N MET A 164 10.75 -25.93 15.36
CA MET A 164 9.32 -26.25 15.16
C MET A 164 8.53 -25.07 14.59
N ASN A 165 9.22 -24.08 14.04
CA ASN A 165 8.59 -22.87 13.51
C ASN A 165 7.85 -23.19 12.21
N HIS A 166 6.84 -22.39 11.91
CA HIS A 166 6.13 -22.42 10.64
C HIS A 166 6.51 -21.18 9.82
N THR A 167 6.50 -21.31 8.49
CA THR A 167 6.49 -20.16 7.59
C THR A 167 5.86 -20.56 6.26
N TYR A 168 5.16 -19.62 5.65
CA TYR A 168 4.51 -19.71 4.34
C TYR A 168 3.28 -20.59 4.37
N THR A 169 2.26 -20.17 3.64
CA THR A 169 1.04 -20.94 3.44
C THR A 169 0.78 -21.09 1.94
N ASN A 170 0.58 -22.33 1.52
CA ASN A 170 0.26 -22.69 0.14
C ASN A 170 -0.89 -23.70 0.13
N PRO A 171 -2.15 -23.25 0.26
CA PRO A 171 -3.32 -24.12 0.19
C PRO A 171 -3.59 -24.56 -1.25
N VAL A 172 -3.97 -25.83 -1.41
CA VAL A 172 -4.38 -26.45 -2.68
C VAL A 172 -5.60 -27.31 -2.42
N LYS A 173 -6.55 -27.32 -3.34
CA LYS A 173 -7.73 -28.18 -3.26
C LYS A 173 -7.83 -29.05 -4.50
N LEU A 174 -8.10 -30.35 -4.32
CA LEU A 174 -8.21 -31.30 -5.42
C LEU A 174 -9.64 -31.84 -5.54
N SER A 175 -10.31 -31.54 -6.65
CA SER A 175 -11.67 -32.03 -6.89
C SER A 175 -11.73 -33.56 -7.07
N ALA A 176 -10.68 -34.19 -7.60
CA ALA A 176 -10.61 -35.64 -7.80
C ALA A 176 -10.44 -36.42 -6.47
N GLU A 177 -10.05 -35.75 -5.39
CA GLU A 177 -9.93 -36.32 -4.05
C GLU A 177 -11.05 -35.82 -3.13
N ASN A 178 -12.27 -35.77 -3.65
CA ASN A 178 -13.48 -35.35 -2.91
C ASN A 178 -13.34 -33.97 -2.24
N GLY A 179 -12.60 -33.05 -2.88
CA GLY A 179 -12.39 -31.69 -2.36
C GLY A 179 -11.38 -31.61 -1.22
N ARG A 180 -10.52 -32.63 -1.04
CA ARG A 180 -9.40 -32.59 -0.08
C ARG A 180 -8.59 -31.31 -0.25
N ILE A 181 -8.33 -30.65 0.88
CA ILE A 181 -7.46 -29.48 0.96
C ILE A 181 -6.10 -29.95 1.46
N PHE A 182 -5.05 -29.71 0.67
CA PHE A 182 -3.67 -29.79 1.11
C PHE A 182 -3.20 -28.40 1.53
N LEU A 183 -2.43 -28.34 2.62
CA LEU A 183 -1.71 -27.14 3.04
C LEU A 183 -0.22 -27.44 3.07
N PHE A 184 0.57 -26.67 2.33
CA PHE A 184 2.03 -26.78 2.30
C PHE A 184 2.68 -25.57 2.98
N TRP A 185 3.74 -25.82 3.77
CA TRP A 185 4.50 -24.79 4.48
C TRP A 185 5.97 -25.19 4.65
N ARG A 186 6.79 -24.28 5.14
CA ARG A 186 8.11 -24.58 5.71
C ARG A 186 7.97 -24.80 7.21
N GLY A 187 8.19 -26.03 7.66
CA GLY A 187 7.91 -26.47 9.04
C GLY A 187 9.14 -26.97 9.77
N VAL A 188 9.00 -28.16 10.37
CA VAL A 188 10.03 -28.83 11.18
C VAL A 188 11.41 -28.76 10.53
N ASP A 189 12.38 -28.27 11.30
CA ASP A 189 13.77 -28.03 10.91
C ASP A 189 13.90 -27.23 9.59
N GLY A 190 12.93 -26.35 9.32
CA GLY A 190 12.91 -25.52 8.10
C GLY A 190 12.70 -26.32 6.82
N LYS A 191 12.10 -27.51 6.89
CA LYS A 191 11.84 -28.39 5.74
C LYS A 191 10.45 -28.18 5.16
N PRO A 192 10.23 -28.52 3.87
CA PRO A 192 8.92 -28.48 3.24
C PRO A 192 8.04 -29.55 3.85
N SER A 193 6.92 -29.11 4.39
CA SER A 193 5.97 -29.92 5.10
C SER A 193 4.58 -29.75 4.51
N TYR A 194 3.74 -30.74 4.74
CA TYR A 194 2.33 -30.69 4.35
C TYR A 194 1.44 -31.40 5.37
N SER A 195 0.17 -31.08 5.30
CA SER A 195 -0.95 -31.77 5.94
C SER A 195 -2.15 -31.63 5.00
N PHE A 196 -3.21 -32.40 5.27
CA PHE A 196 -4.43 -32.32 4.51
C PHE A 196 -5.66 -32.38 5.41
N SER A 197 -6.77 -31.88 4.87
CA SER A 197 -8.10 -31.89 5.48
C SER A 197 -9.12 -32.44 4.49
N ASP A 198 -9.93 -33.38 4.96
CA ASP A 198 -11.00 -34.05 4.19
C ASP A 198 -12.39 -33.47 4.52
N ASP A 199 -12.47 -32.47 5.39
CA ASP A 199 -13.71 -31.89 5.91
C ASP A 199 -13.72 -30.36 5.83
N ASN A 200 -13.12 -29.82 4.75
CA ASN A 200 -13.06 -28.40 4.44
C ASN A 200 -12.35 -27.56 5.53
N GLY A 201 -11.28 -28.08 6.12
CA GLY A 201 -10.43 -27.42 7.12
C GLY A 201 -10.89 -27.57 8.57
N ASN A 202 -11.91 -28.38 8.84
CA ASN A 202 -12.44 -28.59 10.20
C ASN A 202 -11.56 -29.52 11.05
N THR A 203 -10.90 -30.49 10.44
CA THR A 203 -9.86 -31.33 11.03
C THR A 203 -8.69 -31.50 10.05
N TRP A 204 -7.51 -31.81 10.57
CA TRP A 204 -6.28 -31.91 9.81
C TRP A 204 -5.51 -33.17 10.19
N ALA A 205 -4.90 -33.81 9.21
CA ALA A 205 -3.97 -34.91 9.43
C ALA A 205 -2.68 -34.42 10.12
N ALA A 206 -1.93 -35.33 10.75
CA ALA A 206 -0.60 -35.02 11.27
C ALA A 206 0.32 -34.53 10.14
N GLY A 207 1.04 -33.44 10.37
CA GLY A 207 1.93 -32.87 9.37
C GLY A 207 3.16 -33.73 9.12
N LYS A 208 3.63 -33.74 7.88
CA LYS A 208 4.76 -34.56 7.45
C LYS A 208 5.75 -33.75 6.62
N ILE A 209 7.03 -34.07 6.75
CA ILE A 209 8.09 -33.56 5.86
C ILE A 209 8.04 -34.36 4.56
N PHE A 210 7.81 -33.70 3.42
CA PHE A 210 7.74 -34.39 2.13
C PHE A 210 9.03 -34.32 1.30
N PHE A 211 9.91 -33.37 1.61
CA PHE A 211 11.20 -33.24 0.94
C PHE A 211 12.32 -32.96 1.94
N MET A 212 13.43 -33.69 1.85
CA MET A 212 14.55 -33.52 2.77
C MET A 212 15.91 -33.68 2.06
N PRO A 213 16.64 -32.58 1.82
CA PRO A 213 18.03 -32.62 1.42
C PRO A 213 18.92 -33.31 2.46
N GLU A 214 20.05 -33.85 2.02
CA GLU A 214 21.05 -34.41 2.93
C GLU A 214 21.48 -33.38 3.99
N ARG A 215 21.52 -33.84 5.26
CA ARG A 215 21.94 -33.05 6.42
C ARG A 215 23.47 -33.00 6.50
N THR A 216 24.10 -32.38 5.52
CA THR A 216 25.57 -32.27 5.41
C THR A 216 26.19 -31.33 6.46
N TYR A 217 25.39 -30.47 7.08
CA TYR A 217 25.72 -29.60 8.21
C TYR A 217 24.40 -29.23 8.92
N GLY A 218 24.38 -28.25 9.83
CA GLY A 218 23.20 -27.82 10.60
C GLY A 218 21.97 -27.35 9.78
N PHE A 219 21.31 -26.27 10.21
CA PHE A 219 20.00 -25.82 9.70
C PHE A 219 19.99 -25.45 8.19
N ARG A 220 19.75 -26.42 7.31
CA ARG A 220 19.60 -26.26 5.85
C ARG A 220 18.12 -26.08 5.47
N ARG A 221 17.80 -25.01 4.73
CA ARG A 221 16.42 -24.55 4.47
C ARG A 221 16.08 -24.56 2.97
N PRO A 222 15.54 -25.66 2.44
CA PRO A 222 15.00 -25.68 1.09
C PRO A 222 13.72 -24.82 0.98
N TYR A 223 13.48 -24.27 -0.20
CA TYR A 223 12.31 -23.46 -0.53
C TYR A 223 11.43 -24.16 -1.55
N THR A 224 10.12 -24.00 -1.41
CA THR A 224 9.13 -24.70 -2.23
C THR A 224 8.25 -23.72 -2.97
N LYS A 225 7.96 -24.03 -4.24
CA LYS A 225 6.86 -23.45 -4.99
C LYS A 225 5.87 -24.53 -5.37
N VAL A 226 4.59 -24.21 -5.21
CA VAL A 226 3.47 -25.13 -5.37
C VAL A 226 2.54 -24.61 -6.46
N TYR A 227 2.11 -25.50 -7.33
CA TYR A 227 1.03 -25.26 -8.30
C TYR A 227 0.12 -26.48 -8.36
N SER A 228 -1.15 -26.28 -8.67
CA SER A 228 -2.09 -27.36 -8.90
C SER A 228 -3.06 -26.99 -10.01
N ASP A 229 -3.51 -28.01 -10.74
CA ASP A 229 -4.60 -27.91 -11.70
C ASP A 229 -5.98 -27.81 -11.03
N GLY A 230 -6.04 -27.84 -9.69
CA GLY A 230 -7.28 -27.84 -8.89
C GLY A 230 -8.06 -29.15 -8.98
N LYS A 231 -7.54 -30.16 -9.69
CA LYS A 231 -8.25 -31.38 -10.04
C LYS A 231 -7.58 -32.60 -9.42
N SER A 232 -6.39 -32.98 -9.89
CA SER A 232 -5.70 -34.20 -9.44
C SER A 232 -4.19 -34.06 -9.25
N LYS A 233 -3.57 -32.99 -9.76
CA LYS A 233 -2.10 -32.84 -9.72
C LYS A 233 -1.66 -31.68 -8.85
N ILE A 234 -0.56 -31.88 -8.12
CA ILE A 234 0.15 -30.82 -7.39
C ILE A 234 1.62 -30.88 -7.78
N HIS A 235 2.13 -29.83 -8.40
CA HIS A 235 3.51 -29.73 -8.86
C HIS A 235 4.37 -28.95 -7.87
N PHE A 236 5.62 -29.38 -7.72
CA PHE A 236 6.58 -28.79 -6.80
C PHE A 236 7.89 -28.42 -7.51
N VAL A 237 8.38 -27.21 -7.25
CA VAL A 237 9.78 -26.85 -7.48
C VAL A 237 10.44 -26.62 -6.13
N LEU A 238 11.59 -27.25 -5.93
CA LEU A 238 12.30 -27.28 -4.66
C LEU A 238 13.74 -26.81 -4.84
N THR A 239 14.27 -26.07 -3.88
CA THR A 239 15.72 -25.91 -3.73
C THR A 239 16.28 -26.97 -2.78
N ASP A 240 17.60 -27.18 -2.79
CA ASP A 240 18.25 -27.97 -1.74
C ASP A 240 18.71 -27.15 -0.54
N GLY A 241 18.72 -25.81 -0.62
CA GLY A 241 18.95 -24.93 0.52
C GLY A 241 18.62 -23.46 0.24
N HIS A 242 19.30 -22.57 0.95
CA HIS A 242 19.14 -21.12 0.80
C HIS A 242 20.28 -20.55 -0.06
N PRO A 243 20.02 -19.78 -1.14
CA PRO A 243 21.08 -19.34 -2.05
C PRO A 243 22.18 -18.50 -1.36
N ARG A 244 21.83 -17.69 -0.36
CA ARG A 244 22.83 -16.99 0.48
C ARG A 244 23.78 -17.90 1.26
N LYS A 245 23.39 -19.14 1.57
CA LYS A 245 24.15 -20.08 2.41
C LYS A 245 24.78 -21.21 1.60
N GLU A 246 24.13 -21.68 0.55
CA GLU A 246 24.67 -22.75 -0.30
C GLU A 246 25.61 -22.19 -1.36
N LYS A 247 26.80 -22.79 -1.47
CA LYS A 247 27.71 -22.55 -2.60
C LYS A 247 27.08 -22.98 -3.93
N HIS A 248 26.37 -24.11 -3.91
CA HIS A 248 25.65 -24.65 -5.06
C HIS A 248 24.20 -24.89 -4.62
N ASN A 249 23.28 -24.02 -5.03
CA ASN A 249 21.84 -24.17 -4.76
C ASN A 249 21.15 -24.63 -6.04
N SER A 250 20.75 -25.89 -6.10
CA SER A 250 20.15 -26.51 -7.30
C SER A 250 18.63 -26.49 -7.25
N LEU A 251 17.97 -26.72 -8.39
CA LEU A 251 16.52 -26.83 -8.48
C LEU A 251 16.09 -28.26 -8.80
N TYR A 252 15.04 -28.70 -8.13
CA TYR A 252 14.46 -30.03 -8.27
C TYR A 252 12.97 -29.94 -8.54
N TYR A 253 12.45 -30.94 -9.23
CA TYR A 253 11.04 -31.04 -9.59
C TYR A 253 10.48 -32.42 -9.22
N MET A 254 9.23 -32.42 -8.77
CA MET A 254 8.36 -33.59 -8.71
C MET A 254 6.90 -33.13 -8.72
N TYR A 255 5.97 -34.04 -8.97
CA TYR A 255 4.55 -33.77 -8.77
C TYR A 255 3.88 -34.88 -7.97
N TYR A 256 2.80 -34.54 -7.28
CA TYR A 256 1.89 -35.45 -6.62
C TYR A 256 0.67 -35.70 -7.52
N GLU A 257 0.23 -36.95 -7.59
CA GLU A 257 -1.03 -37.38 -8.18
C GLU A 257 -1.43 -38.74 -7.57
N ASP A 258 -2.72 -38.91 -7.25
CA ASP A 258 -3.31 -40.18 -6.82
C ASP A 258 -2.50 -40.91 -5.71
N GLY A 259 -2.17 -40.18 -4.64
CA GLY A 259 -1.47 -40.77 -3.50
C GLY A 259 0.03 -41.00 -3.69
N ALA A 260 0.66 -40.56 -4.78
CA ALA A 260 2.09 -40.74 -5.01
C ALA A 260 2.82 -39.54 -5.63
N PHE A 261 4.12 -39.43 -5.33
CA PHE A 261 5.05 -38.52 -5.98
C PHE A 261 5.63 -39.13 -7.25
N HIS A 262 5.80 -38.32 -8.28
CA HIS A 262 6.20 -38.70 -9.63
C HIS A 262 7.23 -37.72 -10.21
N HIS A 263 8.06 -38.23 -11.11
CA HIS A 263 8.92 -37.47 -12.02
C HIS A 263 8.08 -36.81 -13.12
N ALA A 264 8.62 -35.80 -13.81
CA ALA A 264 7.98 -35.11 -14.94
C ALA A 264 7.60 -36.04 -16.10
N ASN A 265 8.31 -37.15 -16.27
CA ASN A 265 7.99 -38.18 -17.27
C ASN A 265 6.88 -39.16 -16.83
N GLY A 266 6.29 -38.96 -15.64
CA GLY A 266 5.24 -39.80 -15.06
C GLY A 266 5.74 -41.04 -14.31
N ALA A 267 7.06 -41.27 -14.25
CA ALA A 267 7.60 -42.37 -13.44
C ALA A 267 7.36 -42.09 -11.95
N ARG A 268 6.84 -43.09 -11.23
CA ARG A 268 6.59 -42.98 -9.80
C ARG A 268 7.90 -42.95 -9.00
N ILE A 269 8.00 -41.99 -8.09
CA ILE A 269 9.08 -41.87 -7.10
C ILE A 269 8.71 -42.72 -5.88
N LYS A 270 7.67 -42.32 -5.13
CA LYS A 270 7.21 -42.95 -3.88
C LYS A 270 5.73 -42.67 -3.63
N ASN A 271 5.03 -43.56 -2.91
CA ASN A 271 3.70 -43.26 -2.37
C ASN A 271 3.79 -42.29 -1.18
N ILE A 272 2.70 -41.57 -0.91
CA ILE A 272 2.49 -40.94 0.40
C ILE A 272 2.56 -42.03 1.49
N GLY A 273 3.21 -41.71 2.61
CA GLY A 273 3.68 -42.63 3.64
C GLY A 273 5.13 -43.08 3.45
N GLY A 274 5.73 -42.88 2.26
CA GLY A 274 7.12 -43.18 1.95
C GLY A 274 8.08 -41.98 2.00
N GLU A 275 7.54 -40.77 2.19
CA GLU A 275 8.30 -39.53 2.42
C GLU A 275 9.29 -39.61 3.60
N PRO A 276 10.35 -38.77 3.63
CA PRO A 276 10.67 -37.69 2.68
C PRO A 276 11.30 -38.18 1.37
N VAL A 277 11.00 -37.46 0.27
CA VAL A 277 11.74 -37.55 -0.99
C VAL A 277 13.07 -36.79 -0.84
N THR A 278 14.16 -37.35 -1.36
CA THR A 278 15.48 -36.71 -1.34
C THR A 278 15.81 -36.07 -2.70
N PRO A 279 16.78 -35.13 -2.76
CA PRO A 279 17.21 -34.52 -4.02
C PRO A 279 17.68 -35.52 -5.10
N SER A 280 18.22 -36.69 -4.71
CA SER A 280 18.66 -37.71 -5.66
C SER A 280 17.52 -38.54 -6.25
N GLU A 281 16.33 -38.49 -5.62
CA GLU A 281 15.11 -39.18 -6.07
C GLU A 281 14.21 -38.30 -6.95
N ALA A 282 14.37 -36.97 -6.89
CA ALA A 282 13.59 -36.01 -7.68
C ALA A 282 14.27 -35.68 -9.02
N ASP A 283 13.52 -35.09 -9.95
CA ASP A 283 14.12 -34.60 -11.20
C ASP A 283 15.01 -33.41 -10.92
N LYS A 284 16.26 -33.46 -11.39
CA LYS A 284 17.16 -32.31 -11.33
C LYS A 284 16.86 -31.37 -12.49
N LEU A 285 16.05 -30.34 -12.23
CA LEU A 285 15.66 -29.29 -13.17
C LEU A 285 16.86 -28.44 -13.61
N TYR A 286 17.70 -28.07 -12.64
CA TYR A 286 18.89 -27.24 -12.83
C TYR A 286 19.99 -27.65 -11.85
N ASP A 287 21.21 -27.85 -12.37
CA ASP A 287 22.37 -28.29 -11.58
C ASP A 287 23.38 -27.16 -11.40
N ALA A 288 23.36 -26.53 -10.22
CA ALA A 288 24.27 -25.43 -9.88
C ALA A 288 25.73 -25.89 -9.70
N SER A 289 26.00 -27.19 -9.58
CA SER A 289 27.37 -27.70 -9.50
C SER A 289 28.07 -27.71 -10.86
N LEU A 290 27.30 -27.76 -11.96
CA LEU A 290 27.85 -27.75 -13.32
C LEU A 290 28.19 -26.33 -13.78
N THR A 291 27.41 -25.34 -13.38
CA THR A 291 27.56 -23.93 -13.80
C THR A 291 28.31 -23.08 -12.78
N ASN A 292 28.33 -23.49 -11.51
CA ASN A 292 28.77 -22.68 -10.36
C ASN A 292 27.92 -21.40 -10.17
N GLU A 293 26.69 -21.39 -10.69
CA GLU A 293 25.71 -20.31 -10.50
C GLU A 293 24.54 -20.88 -9.68
N LYS A 294 24.38 -20.41 -8.44
CA LYS A 294 23.29 -20.83 -7.56
C LYS A 294 21.94 -20.33 -8.11
N ALA A 295 20.86 -21.06 -7.88
CA ALA A 295 19.53 -20.71 -8.37
C ALA A 295 18.48 -20.61 -7.25
N TRP A 296 17.36 -19.96 -7.54
CA TRP A 296 16.20 -19.90 -6.63
C TRP A 296 14.88 -19.88 -7.41
N ASN A 297 13.86 -20.55 -6.89
CA ASN A 297 12.56 -20.72 -7.53
C ASN A 297 11.63 -19.52 -7.29
N TRP A 298 10.94 -19.09 -8.36
CA TRP A 298 10.01 -17.94 -8.33
C TRP A 298 8.55 -18.34 -8.57
N ASP A 299 8.25 -19.15 -9.56
CA ASP A 299 6.88 -19.57 -9.86
C ASP A 299 6.87 -20.90 -10.63
N ILE A 300 5.76 -21.62 -10.57
CA ILE A 300 5.51 -22.85 -11.34
C ILE A 300 4.06 -22.85 -11.84
N ALA A 301 3.85 -23.36 -13.05
CA ALA A 301 2.54 -23.63 -13.65
C ALA A 301 2.64 -24.91 -14.51
N SER A 302 1.56 -25.31 -15.18
CA SER A 302 1.60 -26.32 -16.24
C SER A 302 0.88 -25.85 -17.50
N ASP A 303 1.36 -26.28 -18.66
CA ASP A 303 0.63 -26.10 -19.92
C ASP A 303 -0.62 -27.01 -20.00
N GLU A 304 -1.39 -26.86 -21.07
CA GLU A 304 -2.62 -27.65 -21.32
C GLU A 304 -2.37 -29.17 -21.42
N GLN A 305 -1.13 -29.58 -21.71
CA GLN A 305 -0.72 -30.99 -21.73
C GLN A 305 -0.28 -31.50 -20.35
N GLY A 306 -0.29 -30.63 -19.33
CA GLY A 306 0.18 -30.93 -17.99
C GLY A 306 1.69 -30.94 -17.87
N HIS A 307 2.42 -30.40 -18.84
CA HIS A 307 3.86 -30.25 -18.72
C HIS A 307 4.21 -29.04 -17.85
N PRO A 308 5.10 -29.20 -16.86
CA PRO A 308 5.48 -28.12 -15.97
C PRO A 308 6.29 -27.02 -16.67
N VAL A 309 6.01 -25.78 -16.26
CA VAL A 309 6.70 -24.55 -16.64
C VAL A 309 7.16 -23.84 -15.37
N ILE A 310 8.42 -23.39 -15.33
CA ILE A 310 9.08 -22.81 -14.16
C ILE A 310 9.69 -21.46 -14.49
N ALA A 311 9.45 -20.49 -13.63
CA ALA A 311 10.19 -19.24 -13.56
C ALA A 311 11.17 -19.32 -12.38
N TYR A 312 12.44 -19.03 -12.64
CA TYR A 312 13.49 -19.06 -11.62
C TYR A 312 14.56 -18.03 -11.91
N VAL A 313 15.44 -17.81 -10.93
CA VAL A 313 16.57 -16.89 -11.05
C VAL A 313 17.88 -17.63 -10.81
N LYS A 314 18.93 -17.25 -11.53
CA LYS A 314 20.32 -17.65 -11.28
C LYS A 314 21.12 -16.46 -10.76
N PHE A 315 22.13 -16.77 -9.95
CA PHE A 315 23.06 -15.79 -9.38
C PHE A 315 24.50 -16.22 -9.70
N PRO A 316 25.06 -15.74 -10.83
CA PRO A 316 26.48 -15.93 -11.12
C PRO A 316 27.38 -15.26 -10.06
N ASN A 317 26.86 -14.20 -9.45
CA ASN A 317 27.36 -13.54 -8.25
C ASN A 317 26.18 -12.87 -7.53
N ASP A 318 26.42 -12.29 -6.35
CA ASP A 318 25.36 -11.70 -5.52
C ASP A 318 24.72 -10.42 -6.10
N SER A 319 25.39 -9.73 -7.03
CA SER A 319 24.89 -8.50 -7.66
C SER A 319 24.29 -8.72 -9.06
N THR A 320 24.30 -9.96 -9.58
CA THR A 320 23.80 -10.28 -10.93
C THR A 320 22.69 -11.29 -10.84
N HIS A 321 21.47 -10.88 -11.18
CA HIS A 321 20.27 -11.71 -11.08
C HIS A 321 19.77 -12.01 -12.49
N ILE A 322 19.95 -13.26 -12.95
CA ILE A 322 19.53 -13.69 -14.28
C ILE A 322 18.18 -14.39 -14.18
N TYR A 323 17.14 -13.79 -14.75
CA TYR A 323 15.83 -14.41 -14.84
C TYR A 323 15.82 -15.48 -15.91
N CYS A 324 15.18 -16.60 -15.58
CA CYS A 324 15.22 -17.82 -16.37
C CYS A 324 13.81 -18.41 -16.52
N TYR A 325 13.61 -19.08 -17.64
CA TYR A 325 12.42 -19.85 -17.95
C TYR A 325 12.83 -21.30 -18.18
N ALA A 326 12.09 -22.25 -17.60
CA ALA A 326 12.24 -23.64 -17.92
C ALA A 326 10.91 -24.31 -18.21
N ARG A 327 10.94 -25.32 -19.08
CA ARG A 327 9.78 -26.18 -19.34
C ARG A 327 10.18 -27.61 -19.60
N TRP A 328 9.29 -28.53 -19.30
CA TRP A 328 9.38 -29.90 -19.77
C TRP A 328 8.80 -29.98 -21.19
N ASP A 329 9.52 -30.58 -22.13
CA ASP A 329 9.08 -30.75 -23.53
C ASP A 329 8.51 -32.14 -23.82
N GLY A 330 8.25 -32.94 -22.78
CA GLY A 330 7.86 -34.35 -22.90
C GLY A 330 9.05 -35.31 -22.87
N LEU A 331 10.27 -34.84 -23.12
CA LEU A 331 11.49 -35.67 -23.17
C LEU A 331 12.56 -35.21 -22.18
N LYS A 332 12.77 -33.90 -22.06
CA LYS A 332 13.78 -33.30 -21.18
C LYS A 332 13.41 -31.88 -20.76
N TRP A 333 14.11 -31.40 -19.73
CA TRP A 333 14.06 -30.02 -19.33
C TRP A 333 14.76 -29.11 -20.35
N ARG A 334 14.06 -28.06 -20.78
CA ARG A 334 14.61 -26.95 -21.54
C ARG A 334 14.74 -25.75 -20.61
N ASN A 335 15.94 -25.19 -20.53
CA ASN A 335 16.28 -24.05 -19.70
C ASN A 335 16.71 -22.89 -20.59
N TYR A 336 16.24 -21.68 -20.30
CA TYR A 336 16.47 -20.47 -21.08
C TYR A 336 16.83 -19.31 -20.16
N ASP A 337 17.93 -18.64 -20.46
CA ASP A 337 18.29 -17.37 -19.81
C ASP A 337 17.53 -16.24 -20.52
N LEU A 338 16.67 -15.55 -19.78
CA LEU A 338 15.80 -14.51 -20.33
C LEU A 338 16.52 -13.17 -20.40
N ILE A 339 16.91 -12.65 -19.23
CA ILE A 339 17.45 -11.31 -19.09
C ILE A 339 18.24 -11.17 -17.77
N ASN A 340 19.25 -10.30 -17.77
CA ASN A 340 19.80 -9.78 -16.53
C ASN A 340 18.83 -8.75 -15.94
N ALA A 341 18.20 -9.09 -14.83
CA ALA A 341 17.18 -8.29 -14.18
C ALA A 341 17.73 -7.21 -13.23
N GLY A 342 19.06 -7.17 -13.04
CA GLY A 342 19.73 -6.28 -12.09
C GLY A 342 20.23 -7.02 -10.85
N SER A 343 20.02 -6.42 -9.69
CA SER A 343 20.49 -6.89 -8.38
C SER A 343 19.33 -7.06 -7.39
N TRP A 344 19.61 -7.03 -6.09
CA TRP A 344 18.57 -7.03 -5.07
C TRP A 344 17.76 -5.72 -5.08
N PHE A 345 16.52 -5.78 -4.56
CA PHE A 345 15.63 -4.63 -4.48
C PHE A 345 15.55 -3.91 -3.10
N PRO A 346 15.86 -4.53 -1.94
CA PRO A 346 15.85 -3.80 -0.68
C PRO A 346 16.74 -2.55 -0.72
N ASP A 347 16.28 -1.48 -0.06
CA ASP A 347 16.92 -0.17 -0.02
C ASP A 347 18.14 -0.20 0.92
N THR A 348 19.20 -0.90 0.54
CA THR A 348 20.40 -1.04 1.38
C THR A 348 21.06 0.33 1.60
N PRO A 349 21.27 0.76 2.86
CA PRO A 349 21.96 2.01 3.14
C PRO A 349 23.40 2.01 2.61
N ALA A 350 23.89 3.18 2.18
CA ALA A 350 25.24 3.31 1.66
C ALA A 350 26.30 2.84 2.69
N GLY A 351 27.23 1.98 2.25
CA GLY A 351 28.29 1.43 3.09
C GLY A 351 27.89 0.19 3.92
N ILE A 352 26.66 -0.30 3.76
CA ILE A 352 26.18 -1.54 4.38
C ILE A 352 26.10 -2.64 3.32
N ASP A 353 26.57 -3.83 3.66
CA ASP A 353 26.36 -5.03 2.83
C ASP A 353 24.92 -5.50 2.97
N GLU A 354 24.26 -5.78 1.83
CA GLU A 354 22.89 -6.27 1.84
C GLU A 354 22.78 -7.64 2.55
N PRO A 355 21.96 -7.77 3.62
CA PRO A 355 21.80 -9.05 4.32
C PRO A 355 21.14 -10.15 3.48
N GLU A 356 20.32 -9.81 2.48
CA GLU A 356 19.66 -10.75 1.56
C GLU A 356 19.91 -10.40 0.08
N PRO A 357 21.16 -10.53 -0.41
CA PRO A 357 21.55 -10.03 -1.74
C PRO A 357 20.96 -10.84 -2.90
N ASN A 358 20.28 -11.96 -2.59
CA ASN A 358 19.59 -12.80 -3.57
C ASN A 358 18.08 -12.47 -3.67
N TYR A 359 17.60 -11.39 -3.05
CA TYR A 359 16.20 -10.92 -3.17
C TYR A 359 16.01 -10.10 -4.45
N SER A 360 15.73 -10.78 -5.56
CA SER A 360 15.44 -10.15 -6.85
C SER A 360 14.12 -9.38 -6.85
N GLY A 361 13.97 -8.48 -7.83
CA GLY A 361 12.71 -7.77 -8.08
C GLY A 361 11.52 -8.72 -8.32
N GLY A 362 11.71 -9.88 -8.93
CA GLY A 362 10.73 -10.97 -9.03
C GLY A 362 10.11 -11.21 -10.40
N MET A 363 9.44 -12.37 -10.51
CA MET A 363 8.76 -12.85 -11.71
C MET A 363 7.48 -13.60 -11.33
N SER A 364 6.50 -13.62 -12.23
CA SER A 364 5.32 -14.49 -12.13
C SER A 364 4.94 -15.04 -13.48
N ILE A 365 4.53 -16.30 -13.51
CA ILE A 365 3.91 -16.94 -14.68
C ILE A 365 2.43 -16.60 -14.66
N ASP A 366 1.85 -16.27 -15.81
CA ASP A 366 0.40 -16.29 -15.98
C ASP A 366 -0.08 -17.73 -16.02
N HIS A 367 -0.84 -18.14 -15.01
CA HIS A 367 -1.28 -19.54 -14.86
C HIS A 367 -2.40 -19.92 -15.84
N GLU A 368 -3.08 -18.92 -16.41
CA GLU A 368 -4.10 -19.12 -17.44
C GLU A 368 -3.50 -19.09 -18.85
N ALA A 369 -2.27 -18.56 -19.00
CA ALA A 369 -1.52 -18.50 -20.23
C ALA A 369 -0.01 -18.63 -19.99
N VAL A 370 0.49 -19.86 -19.78
CA VAL A 370 1.87 -20.15 -19.33
C VAL A 370 3.00 -19.72 -20.29
N ASN A 371 2.65 -19.21 -21.48
CA ASN A 371 3.57 -18.54 -22.39
C ASN A 371 3.76 -17.05 -22.07
N THR A 372 3.10 -16.54 -21.03
CA THR A 372 3.18 -15.16 -20.56
C THR A 372 3.84 -15.09 -19.18
N LEU A 373 4.81 -14.19 -19.04
CA LEU A 373 5.47 -13.87 -17.78
C LEU A 373 5.33 -12.37 -17.46
N TYR A 374 5.22 -12.05 -16.18
CA TYR A 374 5.36 -10.69 -15.67
C TYR A 374 6.68 -10.60 -14.91
N LEU A 375 7.58 -9.71 -15.35
CA LEU A 375 8.92 -9.56 -14.81
C LEU A 375 9.10 -8.19 -14.17
N SER A 376 9.79 -8.12 -13.04
CA SER A 376 10.31 -6.89 -12.46
C SER A 376 11.79 -6.73 -12.83
N VAL A 377 12.11 -5.81 -13.73
CA VAL A 377 13.43 -5.63 -14.33
C VAL A 377 14.00 -4.25 -13.98
N ASN A 378 15.24 -4.19 -13.51
CA ASN A 378 15.90 -2.92 -13.23
C ASN A 378 16.22 -2.15 -14.52
N ARG A 379 15.66 -0.95 -14.66
CA ARG A 379 15.87 0.01 -15.74
C ARG A 379 16.23 1.35 -15.12
N ASP A 380 17.43 1.85 -15.41
CA ASP A 380 17.89 3.15 -14.90
C ASP A 380 17.77 3.31 -13.37
N SER A 381 18.19 2.27 -12.64
CA SER A 381 18.16 2.18 -11.17
C SER A 381 16.78 1.99 -10.54
N VAL A 382 15.71 1.83 -11.33
CA VAL A 382 14.36 1.55 -10.86
C VAL A 382 13.88 0.20 -11.40
N PHE A 383 13.30 -0.63 -10.55
CA PHE A 383 12.60 -1.83 -11.02
C PHE A 383 11.27 -1.47 -11.70
N GLU A 384 11.09 -1.92 -12.94
CA GLU A 384 9.90 -1.70 -13.77
C GLU A 384 9.24 -3.03 -14.13
N ILE A 385 7.92 -3.02 -14.33
CA ILE A 385 7.14 -4.21 -14.69
C ILE A 385 7.07 -4.34 -16.21
N GLU A 386 7.48 -5.51 -16.71
CA GLU A 386 7.41 -5.89 -18.12
C GLU A 386 6.56 -7.16 -18.27
N LYS A 387 5.69 -7.19 -19.30
CA LYS A 387 4.99 -8.39 -19.75
C LYS A 387 5.76 -9.02 -20.90
N TRP A 388 6.12 -10.29 -20.74
CA TRP A 388 6.91 -11.07 -21.68
C TRP A 388 6.05 -12.20 -22.23
N VAL A 389 5.90 -12.30 -23.55
CA VAL A 389 5.11 -13.34 -24.21
C VAL A 389 5.97 -14.11 -25.18
N THR A 390 6.01 -15.44 -25.06
CA THR A 390 6.72 -16.30 -26.01
C THR A 390 5.76 -16.95 -27.02
N PRO A 391 6.05 -16.88 -28.33
CA PRO A 391 5.28 -17.61 -29.35
C PRO A 391 5.83 -19.03 -29.61
N ASP A 392 7.01 -19.36 -29.09
CA ASP A 392 7.81 -20.51 -29.51
C ASP A 392 8.45 -21.24 -28.32
N GLU A 393 7.67 -21.37 -27.25
CA GLU A 393 8.00 -22.20 -26.10
C GLU A 393 9.25 -21.74 -25.32
N GLY A 394 9.50 -20.44 -25.31
CA GLY A 394 10.55 -19.77 -24.57
C GLY A 394 11.82 -19.49 -25.38
N ARG A 395 11.86 -19.82 -26.67
CA ARG A 395 13.06 -19.62 -27.52
C ARG A 395 13.24 -18.16 -27.92
N SER A 396 12.15 -17.41 -28.06
CA SER A 396 12.11 -15.97 -28.30
C SER A 396 10.93 -15.33 -27.56
N TRP A 397 11.01 -14.01 -27.35
CA TRP A 397 10.04 -13.28 -26.54
C TRP A 397 9.66 -11.93 -27.14
N MET A 398 8.38 -11.57 -27.01
CA MET A 398 7.88 -10.21 -27.22
C MET A 398 7.72 -9.55 -25.85
N VAL A 399 8.21 -8.31 -25.73
CA VAL A 399 8.24 -7.56 -24.47
C VAL A 399 7.38 -6.32 -24.59
N GLU A 400 6.43 -6.18 -23.67
CA GLU A 400 5.62 -4.99 -23.45
C GLU A 400 6.00 -4.39 -22.08
N ARG A 401 6.39 -3.12 -22.05
CA ARG A 401 6.56 -2.40 -20.78
C ARG A 401 5.18 -2.03 -20.24
N LEU A 402 4.88 -2.44 -19.00
CA LEU A 402 3.69 -1.99 -18.29
C LEU A 402 3.98 -0.70 -17.52
N THR A 403 5.19 -0.57 -16.98
CA THR A 403 5.65 0.63 -16.31
C THR A 403 6.96 1.14 -16.89
N GLN A 404 7.15 2.46 -16.87
CA GLN A 404 8.39 3.11 -17.31
C GLN A 404 8.51 4.52 -16.70
N GLY A 405 9.73 4.87 -16.27
CA GLY A 405 10.01 6.20 -15.73
C GLY A 405 9.41 6.43 -14.34
N SER A 406 9.10 5.35 -13.62
CA SER A 406 8.60 5.39 -12.26
C SER A 406 9.65 5.99 -11.32
N VAL A 407 9.22 6.61 -10.23
CA VAL A 407 10.16 7.14 -9.20
C VAL A 407 10.46 6.13 -8.10
N LYS A 408 9.77 4.97 -8.12
CA LYS A 408 9.84 3.92 -7.09
C LYS A 408 9.97 2.54 -7.72
N ASN A 409 10.68 1.65 -7.01
CA ASN A 409 10.85 0.27 -7.41
C ASN A 409 9.50 -0.47 -7.46
N ASN A 410 9.23 -1.15 -8.57
CA ASN A 410 8.05 -1.99 -8.78
C ASN A 410 8.49 -3.45 -8.80
N ILE A 411 8.09 -4.20 -7.79
CA ILE A 411 8.63 -5.52 -7.48
C ILE A 411 7.52 -6.54 -7.20
N ARG A 412 7.90 -7.80 -7.20
CA ARG A 412 7.10 -9.00 -6.92
C ARG A 412 5.77 -8.98 -7.67
N PRO A 413 5.79 -8.89 -9.02
CA PRO A 413 4.57 -9.03 -9.80
C PRO A 413 3.93 -10.39 -9.51
N PHE A 414 2.61 -10.43 -9.61
CA PHE A 414 1.82 -11.63 -9.41
C PHE A 414 0.66 -11.64 -10.39
N ALA A 415 0.68 -12.60 -11.32
CA ALA A 415 -0.45 -12.86 -12.21
C ALA A 415 -1.59 -13.46 -11.38
N ILE A 416 -2.77 -12.85 -11.48
CA ILE A 416 -3.94 -13.20 -10.66
C ILE A 416 -4.42 -14.60 -11.08
N ARG A 417 -4.52 -15.53 -10.13
CA ARG A 417 -5.00 -16.90 -10.42
C ARG A 417 -6.45 -16.86 -10.88
N GLY A 418 -6.79 -17.58 -11.95
CA GLY A 418 -8.14 -17.60 -12.52
C GLY A 418 -8.49 -16.39 -13.40
N ALA A 419 -7.62 -15.38 -13.51
CA ALA A 419 -7.87 -14.23 -14.37
C ALA A 419 -7.56 -14.56 -15.83
N LYS A 420 -8.58 -14.94 -16.60
CA LYS A 420 -8.46 -15.20 -18.05
C LYS A 420 -8.16 -13.93 -18.82
N ALA A 421 -7.67 -14.06 -20.06
CA ALA A 421 -7.16 -12.94 -20.87
C ALA A 421 -8.12 -11.74 -21.09
N ASP A 422 -9.43 -11.93 -20.95
CA ASP A 422 -10.45 -10.87 -21.06
C ASP A 422 -10.69 -10.10 -19.74
N ASN A 423 -10.13 -10.58 -18.62
CA ASN A 423 -10.17 -9.88 -17.35
C ASN A 423 -9.33 -8.59 -17.42
N PRO A 424 -9.90 -7.41 -17.08
CA PRO A 424 -9.17 -6.14 -17.19
C PRO A 424 -8.06 -5.95 -16.14
N LEU A 425 -7.97 -6.82 -15.13
CA LEU A 425 -6.93 -6.81 -14.10
C LEU A 425 -6.20 -8.16 -14.09
N GLN A 426 -5.09 -8.23 -14.82
CA GLN A 426 -4.29 -9.45 -14.98
C GLN A 426 -3.20 -9.63 -13.93
N VAL A 427 -2.62 -8.52 -13.45
CA VAL A 427 -1.42 -8.53 -12.62
C VAL A 427 -1.51 -7.51 -11.50
N LEU A 428 -1.00 -7.90 -10.33
CA LEU A 428 -0.71 -7.01 -9.21
C LEU A 428 0.80 -6.95 -8.94
N TRP A 429 1.29 -5.90 -8.31
CA TRP A 429 2.70 -5.82 -7.87
C TRP A 429 2.85 -4.94 -6.63
N MET A 430 4.00 -5.01 -5.97
CA MET A 430 4.40 -4.10 -4.91
C MET A 430 5.12 -2.89 -5.49
N GLN A 431 4.74 -1.68 -5.09
CA GLN A 431 5.54 -0.48 -5.32
C GLN A 431 6.19 -0.03 -4.02
N ASN A 432 7.51 0.11 -3.99
CA ASN A 432 8.27 0.40 -2.79
C ASN A 432 8.41 1.91 -2.59
N THR A 433 7.73 2.44 -1.57
CA THR A 433 8.03 3.78 -1.05
C THR A 433 9.23 3.72 -0.11
N GLN A 434 9.32 2.66 0.69
CA GLN A 434 10.48 2.36 1.53
C GLN A 434 10.52 0.87 1.84
N TYR A 435 11.67 0.22 1.69
CA TYR A 435 11.85 -1.18 2.04
C TYR A 435 13.31 -1.46 2.43
N TYR A 436 13.68 -1.24 3.69
CA TYR A 436 15.03 -1.56 4.17
C TYR A 436 15.21 -3.06 4.43
N TYR A 437 14.19 -3.69 4.99
CA TYR A 437 14.19 -5.11 5.31
C TYR A 437 12.77 -5.64 5.39
N PHE A 438 12.61 -6.94 5.15
CA PHE A 438 11.31 -7.61 5.11
C PHE A 438 10.59 -7.69 6.45
N ALA A 439 11.35 -7.63 7.56
CA ALA A 439 10.86 -7.77 8.92
C ALA A 439 11.33 -6.64 9.83
N TYR A 440 10.53 -6.31 10.83
CA TYR A 440 11.02 -5.53 11.96
C TYR A 440 11.75 -6.42 12.99
N ALA A 441 12.89 -7.00 12.59
CA ALA A 441 13.62 -7.97 13.40
C ALA A 441 14.44 -7.33 14.54
N GLY A 442 14.56 -8.03 15.68
CA GLY A 442 15.26 -7.55 16.87
C GLY A 442 16.77 -7.28 16.71
N TRP A 443 17.43 -7.74 15.64
CA TRP A 443 18.82 -7.37 15.34
C TRP A 443 18.91 -6.02 14.59
N LEU A 444 17.93 -5.68 13.75
CA LEU A 444 17.81 -4.34 13.15
C LEU A 444 17.59 -3.28 14.23
N LYS A 445 16.85 -3.58 15.30
CA LYS A 445 16.77 -2.73 16.51
C LYS A 445 18.13 -2.40 17.14
N LYS A 446 19.15 -3.26 16.95
CA LYS A 446 20.51 -3.08 17.50
C LYS A 446 21.49 -2.39 16.55
N GLN A 447 21.24 -2.44 15.24
CA GLN A 447 22.13 -1.89 14.21
C GLN A 447 21.62 -0.62 13.53
N MET A 448 20.31 -0.37 13.58
CA MET A 448 19.67 0.82 13.05
C MET A 448 18.78 1.41 14.15
N GLU A 449 18.99 2.68 14.53
CA GLU A 449 18.26 3.37 15.61
C GLU A 449 16.74 3.56 15.35
N GLY A 450 16.15 2.89 14.36
CA GLY A 450 14.82 3.22 13.87
C GLY A 450 13.69 2.45 14.53
N GLY A 451 12.77 3.20 15.12
CA GLY A 451 11.39 2.78 15.39
C GLY A 451 10.58 2.60 14.10
N PHE A 452 9.36 3.14 14.07
CA PHE A 452 8.41 3.08 12.94
C PHE A 452 9.04 3.45 11.58
N LYS A 453 9.99 4.40 11.55
CA LYS A 453 10.64 4.91 10.34
C LYS A 453 11.43 3.87 9.54
N ASN A 454 11.76 2.70 10.09
CA ASN A 454 12.54 1.68 9.38
C ASN A 454 11.70 0.49 8.89
N ARG A 455 10.37 0.52 9.11
CA ARG A 455 9.46 -0.52 8.62
C ARG A 455 9.30 -0.41 7.10
N PHE A 456 8.91 -1.49 6.45
CA PHE A 456 8.51 -1.42 5.05
C PHE A 456 7.29 -0.50 4.89
N PHE A 457 7.20 0.17 3.76
CA PHE A 457 6.03 0.97 3.37
C PHE A 457 5.88 0.84 1.86
N THR A 458 4.92 0.02 1.46
CA THR A 458 4.74 -0.42 0.07
C THR A 458 3.28 -0.38 -0.31
N SER A 459 2.99 -0.10 -1.57
CA SER A 459 1.63 -0.19 -2.12
C SER A 459 1.40 -1.52 -2.82
N ILE A 460 0.20 -2.08 -2.74
CA ILE A 460 -0.24 -3.18 -3.61
C ILE A 460 -0.93 -2.58 -4.84
N LYS A 461 -0.19 -2.46 -5.94
CA LYS A 461 -0.61 -1.87 -7.20
C LYS A 461 -1.43 -2.84 -8.04
N MET A 462 -2.38 -2.27 -8.76
CA MET A 462 -3.24 -2.95 -9.72
C MET A 462 -2.76 -2.63 -11.13
N GLY A 463 -2.70 -3.62 -12.03
CA GLY A 463 -2.48 -3.42 -13.47
C GLY A 463 -3.60 -2.68 -14.21
N ARG A 464 -4.22 -1.70 -13.55
CA ARG A 464 -5.28 -0.83 -14.05
C ARG A 464 -4.91 0.62 -13.80
N LEU A 465 -4.96 1.44 -14.85
CA LEU A 465 -4.67 2.86 -14.75
C LEU A 465 -5.75 3.58 -13.93
N ALA A 466 -5.32 4.56 -13.15
CA ALA A 466 -6.23 5.47 -12.48
C ALA A 466 -7.08 6.24 -13.52
N PRO A 467 -8.41 6.37 -13.30
CA PRO A 467 -9.29 7.06 -14.25
C PRO A 467 -8.86 8.50 -14.52
N VAL A 468 -9.00 8.93 -15.77
CA VAL A 468 -8.76 10.32 -16.18
C VAL A 468 -9.97 11.19 -15.81
N THR A 469 -9.72 12.47 -15.57
CA THR A 469 -10.73 13.48 -15.26
C THR A 469 -11.02 14.27 -16.54
N ASP A 470 -12.09 13.93 -17.25
CA ASP A 470 -12.42 14.59 -18.52
C ASP A 470 -13.27 15.85 -18.31
N ASN A 471 -14.15 15.84 -17.30
CA ASN A 471 -14.96 16.98 -16.90
C ASN A 471 -14.88 17.16 -15.38
N PRO A 472 -14.18 18.19 -14.87
CA PRO A 472 -14.01 18.38 -13.43
C PRO A 472 -15.33 18.64 -12.67
N LEU A 473 -16.44 18.94 -13.36
CA LEU A 473 -17.75 19.19 -12.74
C LEU A 473 -18.68 17.97 -12.76
N ARG A 474 -18.25 16.82 -13.30
CA ARG A 474 -19.01 15.57 -13.24
C ARG A 474 -18.72 14.84 -11.93
N GLN A 475 -19.76 14.42 -11.20
CA GLN A 475 -19.63 13.73 -9.90
C GLN A 475 -18.65 12.54 -9.91
N LYS A 476 -18.66 11.70 -10.96
CA LYS A 476 -17.70 10.59 -11.11
C LYS A 476 -16.25 11.11 -11.19
N ASP A 477 -16.02 12.18 -11.94
CA ASP A 477 -14.69 12.75 -12.19
C ASP A 477 -14.15 13.49 -10.96
N ILE A 478 -15.03 14.12 -10.18
CA ILE A 478 -14.69 14.70 -8.87
C ILE A 478 -14.16 13.61 -7.94
N LYS A 479 -14.88 12.49 -7.81
CA LYS A 479 -14.41 11.34 -7.01
C LYS A 479 -13.07 10.80 -7.54
N ASN A 480 -12.92 10.70 -8.86
CA ASN A 480 -11.69 10.19 -9.47
C ASN A 480 -10.47 11.09 -9.20
N VAL A 481 -10.61 12.42 -9.32
CA VAL A 481 -9.50 13.34 -9.04
C VAL A 481 -9.17 13.40 -7.55
N MET A 482 -10.19 13.32 -6.67
CA MET A 482 -9.99 13.20 -5.23
C MET A 482 -9.21 11.93 -4.86
N ARG A 483 -9.62 10.77 -5.39
CA ARG A 483 -8.90 9.50 -5.22
C ARG A 483 -7.46 9.62 -5.68
N ARG A 484 -7.21 10.12 -6.90
CA ARG A 484 -5.84 10.31 -7.41
C ARG A 484 -4.99 11.18 -6.49
N ALA A 485 -5.55 12.28 -5.98
CA ALA A 485 -4.83 13.17 -5.07
C ALA A 485 -4.51 12.52 -3.71
N ALA A 486 -5.49 11.81 -3.13
CA ALA A 486 -5.30 11.06 -1.89
C ALA A 486 -4.30 9.92 -2.06
N ASP A 487 -4.50 9.09 -3.08
CA ASP A 487 -3.66 7.93 -3.40
C ASP A 487 -2.20 8.33 -3.62
N TRP A 488 -1.96 9.44 -4.35
CA TRP A 488 -0.61 9.97 -4.51
C TRP A 488 -0.01 10.41 -3.18
N GLN A 489 -0.77 11.13 -2.34
CA GLN A 489 -0.24 11.66 -1.08
C GLN A 489 0.05 10.56 -0.06
N LEU A 490 -0.81 9.54 0.03
CA LEU A 490 -0.62 8.37 0.91
C LEU A 490 0.55 7.51 0.45
N ALA A 491 0.74 7.36 -0.86
CA ALA A 491 1.92 6.70 -1.39
C ALA A 491 3.21 7.52 -1.19
N ASN A 492 3.14 8.83 -0.96
CA ASN A 492 4.29 9.74 -0.83
C ASN A 492 4.26 10.51 0.51
N PRO A 493 4.37 9.81 1.66
CA PRO A 493 4.36 10.45 2.96
C PRO A 493 5.61 11.31 3.15
N ARG A 494 5.46 12.38 3.94
CA ARG A 494 6.57 13.22 4.42
C ARG A 494 7.07 12.67 5.75
N LEU A 495 8.05 11.76 5.70
CA LEU A 495 8.60 11.03 6.85
C LEU A 495 9.42 11.91 7.82
N GLU A 496 9.76 13.13 7.40
CA GLU A 496 10.43 14.15 8.19
C GLU A 496 9.48 14.91 9.13
N ILE A 497 8.17 14.87 8.86
CA ILE A 497 7.12 15.55 9.64
C ILE A 497 6.42 14.53 10.54
N SER A 498 6.12 14.90 11.78
CA SER A 498 5.32 14.04 12.67
C SER A 498 3.90 13.83 12.10
N PRO A 499 3.39 12.59 12.03
CA PRO A 499 2.01 12.32 11.59
C PRO A 499 0.95 12.84 12.57
N LEU A 500 1.35 13.29 13.77
CA LEU A 500 0.46 13.90 14.77
C LEU A 500 0.39 15.43 14.70
N ASP A 501 1.16 16.05 13.79
CA ASP A 501 1.21 17.50 13.66
C ASP A 501 0.12 18.04 12.72
N TRP A 502 -0.15 19.36 12.79
CA TRP A 502 -1.21 20.05 12.05
C TRP A 502 -1.19 19.78 10.53
N HIS A 503 0.00 19.61 9.96
CA HIS A 503 0.19 19.31 8.54
C HIS A 503 -0.59 18.05 8.14
N TYR A 504 -0.45 16.99 8.94
CA TYR A 504 -1.14 15.72 8.75
C TYR A 504 -2.56 15.77 9.30
N GLY A 505 -2.83 16.47 10.41
CA GLY A 505 -4.20 16.69 10.89
C GLY A 505 -5.11 17.32 9.82
N ALA A 506 -4.58 18.28 9.03
CA ALA A 506 -5.28 18.85 7.89
C ALA A 506 -5.46 17.84 6.74
N LEU A 507 -4.45 17.01 6.45
CA LEU A 507 -4.58 15.90 5.49
C LEU A 507 -5.68 14.93 5.91
N TYR A 508 -5.67 14.46 7.16
CA TYR A 508 -6.63 13.51 7.71
C TYR A 508 -8.07 14.02 7.62
N THR A 509 -8.27 15.32 7.86
CA THR A 509 -9.58 15.96 7.66
C THR A 509 -10.09 15.79 6.23
N GLY A 510 -9.20 15.87 5.23
CA GLY A 510 -9.52 15.61 3.83
C GLY A 510 -9.68 14.14 3.49
N ILE A 511 -8.86 13.24 4.06
CA ILE A 511 -8.99 11.78 3.89
C ILE A 511 -10.32 11.30 4.45
N ARG A 512 -10.72 11.80 5.63
CA ARG A 512 -12.06 11.61 6.20
C ARG A 512 -13.16 12.04 5.23
N ALA A 513 -13.05 13.23 4.64
CA ALA A 513 -14.03 13.72 3.68
C ALA A 513 -14.16 12.82 2.43
N LEU A 514 -13.04 12.23 1.99
CA LEU A 514 -13.04 11.24 0.93
C LEU A 514 -13.69 9.92 1.36
N TYR A 515 -13.37 9.40 2.55
CA TYR A 515 -14.00 8.21 3.11
C TYR A 515 -15.52 8.37 3.25
N GLU A 516 -15.99 9.50 3.81
CA GLU A 516 -17.43 9.79 3.95
C GLU A 516 -18.17 9.80 2.59
N LEU A 517 -17.45 10.06 1.49
CA LEU A 517 -17.99 10.07 0.13
C LEU A 517 -17.93 8.69 -0.57
N THR A 518 -16.90 7.89 -0.28
CA THR A 518 -16.62 6.66 -1.04
C THR A 518 -16.88 5.38 -0.27
N GLY A 519 -16.85 5.41 1.07
CA GLY A 519 -16.92 4.23 1.93
C GLY A 519 -15.71 3.31 1.82
N GLU A 520 -14.58 3.77 1.26
CA GLU A 520 -13.41 2.93 1.03
C GLU A 520 -12.56 2.79 2.31
N GLU A 521 -12.60 1.60 2.92
CA GLU A 521 -11.88 1.24 4.16
C GLU A 521 -10.37 1.52 4.10
N ARG A 522 -9.73 1.45 2.93
CA ARG A 522 -8.30 1.79 2.77
C ARG A 522 -7.96 3.23 3.21
N TYR A 523 -8.93 4.15 3.22
CA TYR A 523 -8.75 5.51 3.74
C TYR A 523 -9.04 5.60 5.24
N LEU A 524 -10.02 4.85 5.76
CA LEU A 524 -10.32 4.79 7.19
C LEU A 524 -9.18 4.16 7.98
N ASN A 525 -8.65 3.04 7.46
CA ASN A 525 -7.56 2.29 8.08
C ASN A 525 -6.31 3.15 8.29
N GLU A 526 -5.97 4.03 7.34
CA GLU A 526 -4.84 4.96 7.54
C GLU A 526 -5.04 5.87 8.77
N LEU A 527 -6.26 6.40 8.96
CA LEU A 527 -6.57 7.26 10.10
C LEU A 527 -6.50 6.51 11.42
N PHE A 528 -7.00 5.27 11.42
CA PHE A 528 -7.00 4.39 12.58
C PHE A 528 -5.57 3.96 12.96
N ASN A 529 -4.80 3.53 11.98
CA ASN A 529 -3.45 3.02 12.15
C ASN A 529 -2.50 4.09 12.73
N VAL A 530 -2.62 5.35 12.29
CA VAL A 530 -1.85 6.46 12.89
C VAL A 530 -2.19 6.64 14.37
N GLY A 531 -3.47 6.52 14.73
CA GLY A 531 -3.91 6.56 16.13
C GLY A 531 -3.29 5.45 16.96
N GLN A 532 -3.43 4.20 16.54
CA GLN A 532 -2.85 3.04 17.21
C GLN A 532 -1.32 3.13 17.34
N ALA A 533 -0.61 3.53 16.27
CA ALA A 533 0.84 3.70 16.26
C ALA A 533 1.37 4.57 17.41
N HIS A 534 0.56 5.57 17.76
CA HIS A 534 0.88 6.59 18.75
C HIS A 534 0.08 6.41 20.05
N ASN A 535 -0.57 5.25 20.24
CA ASN A 535 -1.43 4.94 21.39
C ASN A 535 -2.47 6.04 21.65
N TRP A 536 -3.01 6.64 20.58
CA TRP A 536 -4.00 7.73 20.63
C TRP A 536 -3.56 8.92 21.48
N ARG A 537 -2.24 9.15 21.60
CA ARG A 537 -1.66 10.23 22.42
C ARG A 537 -1.25 11.41 21.54
N PRO A 538 -1.81 12.62 21.74
CA PRO A 538 -1.34 13.84 21.07
C PRO A 538 0.09 14.22 21.49
N LEU A 539 0.71 15.16 20.78
CA LEU A 539 2.02 15.70 21.15
C LEU A 539 1.98 16.48 22.49
N ASP A 540 3.10 16.51 23.21
CA ASP A 540 3.19 16.99 24.59
C ASP A 540 2.95 18.51 24.76
N ASP A 541 3.20 19.33 23.74
CA ASP A 541 2.89 20.76 23.74
C ASP A 541 1.40 21.02 23.45
N PHE A 542 0.53 20.32 24.16
CA PHE A 542 -0.88 20.14 23.80
C PHE A 542 -1.72 21.42 23.91
N PHE A 543 -1.26 22.49 24.57
CA PHE A 543 -1.92 23.81 24.51
C PHE A 543 -1.75 24.52 23.16
N ASN A 544 -0.83 24.04 22.33
CA ASN A 544 -0.65 24.54 20.98
C ASN A 544 -1.74 24.03 20.07
N ALA A 545 -2.49 24.97 19.48
CA ALA A 545 -3.61 24.67 18.58
C ALA A 545 -3.24 23.72 17.45
N ASP A 546 -2.00 23.80 16.94
CA ASP A 546 -1.49 22.91 15.90
C ASP A 546 -1.56 21.42 16.30
N ARG A 547 -1.44 21.12 17.60
CA ARG A 547 -1.51 19.75 18.15
C ARG A 547 -2.93 19.23 18.32
N LEU A 548 -3.92 20.11 18.25
CA LEU A 548 -5.31 19.75 18.44
C LEU A 548 -5.95 19.21 17.17
N THR A 549 -5.42 19.53 15.99
CA THR A 549 -6.03 19.15 14.69
C THR A 549 -6.26 17.64 14.55
N VAL A 550 -5.37 16.80 15.11
CA VAL A 550 -5.52 15.35 15.08
C VAL A 550 -6.69 14.87 15.96
N ILE A 551 -6.98 15.58 17.06
CA ILE A 551 -8.06 15.26 18.01
C ILE A 551 -9.44 15.34 17.34
N ASP A 552 -9.67 16.29 16.43
CA ASP A 552 -10.91 16.34 15.62
C ASP A 552 -11.16 15.02 14.86
N ASN A 553 -10.11 14.43 14.30
CA ASN A 553 -10.21 13.19 13.54
C ASN A 553 -10.44 11.98 14.47
N TRP A 554 -9.78 11.93 15.62
CA TRP A 554 -9.98 10.86 16.61
C TRP A 554 -11.36 10.91 17.28
N ALA A 555 -11.86 12.10 17.61
CA ALA A 555 -13.23 12.26 18.12
C ALA A 555 -14.26 11.80 17.07
N TRP A 556 -14.04 12.08 15.79
CA TRP A 556 -14.89 11.54 14.72
C TRP A 556 -14.79 10.02 14.59
N LEU A 557 -13.58 9.44 14.62
CA LEU A 557 -13.37 7.99 14.57
C LEU A 557 -14.09 7.29 15.73
N TYR A 558 -14.01 7.84 16.94
CA TYR A 558 -14.76 7.33 18.09
C TYR A 558 -16.26 7.35 17.85
N GLY A 559 -16.80 8.43 17.27
CA GLY A 559 -18.21 8.47 16.91
C GLY A 559 -18.64 7.41 15.88
N LEU A 560 -17.70 6.82 15.13
CA LEU A 560 -17.95 5.74 14.17
C LEU A 560 -17.75 4.35 14.77
N LEU A 561 -16.70 4.17 15.58
CA LEU A 561 -16.24 2.86 16.06
C LEU A 561 -16.66 2.55 17.50
N ASP A 562 -17.04 3.56 18.29
CA ASP A 562 -17.41 3.49 19.70
C ASP A 562 -16.35 2.81 20.60
N ASP A 563 -15.07 2.99 20.27
CA ASP A 563 -13.94 2.50 21.05
C ASP A 563 -13.38 3.61 21.97
N PRO A 564 -13.57 3.52 23.30
CA PRO A 564 -13.13 4.55 24.25
C PRO A 564 -11.62 4.86 24.20
N ASP A 565 -10.77 3.90 23.83
CA ASP A 565 -9.32 4.08 23.80
C ASP A 565 -8.90 5.15 22.78
N ILE A 566 -9.71 5.35 21.73
CA ILE A 566 -9.51 6.35 20.67
C ILE A 566 -9.53 7.78 21.23
N ILE A 567 -10.42 8.07 22.18
CA ILE A 567 -10.68 9.45 22.63
C ILE A 567 -10.20 9.76 24.04
N GLU A 568 -9.96 8.78 24.90
CA GLU A 568 -9.66 9.00 26.32
C GLU A 568 -8.57 10.07 26.54
N LYS A 569 -7.41 9.89 25.90
CA LYS A 569 -6.26 10.80 26.04
C LYS A 569 -6.50 12.15 25.34
N ALA A 570 -7.21 12.12 24.22
CA ALA A 570 -7.56 13.32 23.47
C ALA A 570 -8.53 14.21 24.25
N ARG A 571 -9.50 13.59 24.94
CA ARG A 571 -10.43 14.24 25.84
C ARG A 571 -9.71 14.89 27.02
N TRP A 572 -8.79 14.17 27.67
CA TRP A 572 -7.97 14.74 28.75
C TRP A 572 -7.23 16.01 28.31
N VAL A 573 -6.67 16.03 27.09
CA VAL A 573 -6.02 17.22 26.53
C VAL A 573 -6.99 18.40 26.40
N LEU A 574 -8.20 18.18 25.87
CA LEU A 574 -9.19 19.24 25.74
C LEU A 574 -9.69 19.72 27.11
N ASP A 575 -9.89 18.81 28.07
CA ASP A 575 -10.26 19.13 29.45
C ASP A 575 -9.21 20.02 30.14
N ALA A 576 -7.92 19.80 29.85
CA ALA A 576 -6.85 20.66 30.35
C ALA A 576 -6.96 22.10 29.83
N HIS A 577 -7.51 22.33 28.62
CA HIS A 577 -7.79 23.68 28.13
C HIS A 577 -8.96 24.32 28.87
N LEU A 578 -10.00 23.54 29.14
CA LEU A 578 -11.17 24.00 29.91
C LEU A 578 -10.80 24.34 31.36
N ALA A 579 -9.85 23.61 31.95
CA ALA A 579 -9.40 23.80 33.32
C ALA A 579 -8.55 25.07 33.52
N ARG A 580 -8.03 25.68 32.44
CA ARG A 580 -7.41 27.01 32.53
C ARG A 580 -8.51 28.05 32.74
N ASP A 581 -8.26 29.05 33.57
CA ASP A 581 -9.11 30.24 33.69
C ASP A 581 -8.99 31.11 32.43
N TYR A 582 -9.43 30.56 31.29
CA TYR A 582 -9.34 31.18 29.97
C TYR A 582 -10.09 32.52 29.90
N PRO A 583 -11.18 32.78 30.65
CA PRO A 583 -11.76 34.13 30.68
C PRO A 583 -10.74 35.19 31.07
N GLN A 584 -9.92 34.93 32.09
CA GLN A 584 -8.94 35.89 32.62
C GLN A 584 -7.54 35.78 31.98
N LEU A 585 -7.12 34.57 31.60
CA LEU A 585 -5.74 34.28 31.19
C LEU A 585 -5.49 34.34 29.69
N THR A 586 -6.53 34.32 28.84
CA THR A 586 -6.32 34.32 27.38
C THR A 586 -5.63 35.61 26.93
N ASP A 587 -4.43 35.47 26.35
CA ASP A 587 -3.72 36.54 25.65
C ASP A 587 -3.51 36.17 24.19
N VAL A 588 -4.25 36.82 23.29
CA VAL A 588 -4.22 36.57 21.84
C VAL A 588 -3.13 37.38 21.12
N ARG A 589 -2.29 38.12 21.83
CA ARG A 589 -1.17 38.86 21.22
C ARG A 589 -0.05 37.89 20.87
N PHE A 590 0.45 37.98 19.65
CA PHE A 590 1.63 37.22 19.22
C PHE A 590 2.95 37.88 19.67
N ILE A 591 2.97 39.22 19.65
CA ILE A 591 4.11 40.05 20.05
C ILE A 591 4.12 40.17 21.57
N ASP A 592 5.31 40.13 22.17
CA ASP A 592 5.55 40.28 23.61
C ASP A 592 4.80 39.28 24.51
N ASN A 593 4.34 38.16 23.94
CA ASN A 593 3.66 37.09 24.65
C ASN A 593 4.57 35.84 24.74
N PRO A 594 5.08 35.49 25.94
CA PRO A 594 5.89 34.29 26.12
C PRO A 594 5.08 33.00 25.93
N TYR A 595 3.76 33.05 26.14
CA TYR A 595 2.82 31.93 25.99
C TYR A 595 2.06 31.98 24.64
N ARG A 596 2.61 32.66 23.62
CA ARG A 596 1.92 32.86 22.34
C ARG A 596 1.50 31.57 21.62
N LEU A 597 2.19 30.46 21.87
CA LEU A 597 1.84 29.16 21.30
C LEU A 597 0.79 28.41 22.11
N GLU A 598 0.46 28.85 23.32
CA GLU A 598 -0.57 28.21 24.16
C GLU A 598 -1.97 28.81 23.98
N TRP A 599 -2.06 29.92 23.23
CA TRP A 599 -3.30 30.61 22.90
C TRP A 599 -3.40 30.76 21.39
N TRP A 600 -4.61 31.03 20.89
CA TRP A 600 -4.87 31.23 19.46
C TRP A 600 -4.41 32.62 19.01
N THR A 601 -3.10 32.85 18.99
CA THR A 601 -2.47 34.15 18.68
C THR A 601 -2.20 34.39 17.19
N TRP A 602 -2.47 33.39 16.35
CA TRP A 602 -2.37 33.45 14.89
C TRP A 602 -3.64 32.92 14.25
N CYS A 603 -4.00 33.42 13.07
CA CYS A 603 -5.29 33.13 12.45
C CYS A 603 -5.47 31.65 12.08
N ASP A 604 -4.38 30.94 11.80
CA ASP A 604 -4.39 29.55 11.35
C ASP A 604 -4.95 28.63 12.45
N ALA A 605 -4.75 28.99 13.73
CA ALA A 605 -5.29 28.27 14.88
C ALA A 605 -6.82 28.09 14.81
N LEU A 606 -7.53 28.96 14.09
CA LEU A 606 -8.99 28.90 13.90
C LEU A 606 -9.43 27.74 12.98
N PHE A 607 -8.52 27.08 12.26
CA PHE A 607 -8.79 25.79 11.63
C PHE A 607 -8.42 24.60 12.53
N MET A 608 -7.34 24.75 13.30
CA MET A 608 -6.70 23.65 14.03
C MET A 608 -7.43 23.31 15.34
N GLY A 609 -7.78 24.33 16.12
CA GLY A 609 -8.36 24.18 17.45
C GLY A 609 -9.87 24.00 17.48
N PRO A 610 -10.68 24.97 16.95
CA PRO A 610 -12.13 24.98 17.14
C PRO A 610 -12.84 23.67 16.76
N PRO A 611 -12.56 23.02 15.61
CA PRO A 611 -13.24 21.78 15.23
C PRO A 611 -13.04 20.63 16.22
N SER A 612 -11.89 20.55 16.90
CA SER A 612 -11.61 19.50 17.89
C SER A 612 -12.54 19.60 19.10
N PHE A 613 -12.81 20.82 19.57
CA PHE A 613 -13.78 21.07 20.64
C PHE A 613 -15.21 20.76 20.19
N VAL A 614 -15.57 21.10 18.94
CA VAL A 614 -16.90 20.83 18.38
C VAL A 614 -17.15 19.32 18.20
N GLN A 615 -16.18 18.56 17.69
CA GLN A 615 -16.34 17.11 17.61
C GLN A 615 -16.39 16.47 18.99
N MET A 616 -15.57 16.94 19.95
CA MET A 616 -15.61 16.43 21.31
C MET A 616 -16.99 16.66 21.95
N TRP A 617 -17.58 17.85 21.78
CA TRP A 617 -18.97 18.11 22.17
C TRP A 617 -19.94 17.15 21.49
N LYS A 618 -19.79 16.88 20.19
CA LYS A 618 -20.70 16.01 19.43
C LYS A 618 -20.73 14.59 20.00
N VAL A 619 -19.59 14.07 20.45
CA VAL A 619 -19.49 12.69 20.97
C VAL A 619 -19.71 12.57 22.48
N THR A 620 -19.56 13.66 23.24
CA THR A 620 -19.75 13.67 24.71
C THR A 620 -21.06 14.30 25.16
N GLY A 621 -21.61 15.22 24.38
CA GLY A 621 -22.73 16.10 24.76
C GLY A 621 -22.36 17.27 25.67
N GLU A 622 -21.08 17.47 26.02
CA GLU A 622 -20.65 18.45 27.03
C GLU A 622 -20.49 19.85 26.45
N THR A 623 -21.39 20.77 26.82
CA THR A 623 -21.47 22.12 26.24
C THR A 623 -20.26 22.99 26.57
N SER A 624 -19.49 22.67 27.62
CA SER A 624 -18.28 23.38 28.01
C SER A 624 -17.25 23.47 26.88
N TYR A 625 -17.18 22.46 26.00
CA TYR A 625 -16.32 22.51 24.82
C TYR A 625 -16.79 23.57 23.80
N LEU A 626 -18.10 23.72 23.59
CA LEU A 626 -18.64 24.78 22.72
C LEU A 626 -18.40 26.17 23.34
N ASP A 627 -18.61 26.31 24.65
CA ASP A 627 -18.41 27.58 25.35
C ASP A 627 -16.95 28.06 25.27
N TYR A 628 -15.99 27.14 25.46
CA TYR A 628 -14.57 27.43 25.29
C TYR A 628 -14.25 27.84 23.85
N MET A 629 -14.71 27.05 22.89
CA MET A 629 -14.49 27.29 21.48
C MET A 629 -15.03 28.67 21.06
N ASP A 630 -16.26 29.01 21.43
CA ASP A 630 -16.89 30.30 21.11
C ASP A 630 -16.10 31.46 21.70
N SER A 631 -15.75 31.36 22.99
CA SER A 631 -14.98 32.40 23.69
C SER A 631 -13.62 32.63 23.04
N GLN A 632 -12.85 31.56 22.78
CA GLN A 632 -11.52 31.68 22.19
C GLN A 632 -11.59 32.19 20.75
N TRP A 633 -12.57 31.74 19.95
CA TRP A 633 -12.75 32.23 18.59
C TRP A 633 -12.94 33.74 18.54
N TRP A 634 -13.84 34.26 19.38
CA TRP A 634 -14.16 35.69 19.37
C TRP A 634 -13.03 36.54 19.93
N LYS A 635 -12.29 36.08 20.95
CA LYS A 635 -11.08 36.79 21.40
C LYS A 635 -10.04 36.92 20.28
N THR A 636 -9.78 35.85 19.54
CA THR A 636 -8.84 35.89 18.40
C THR A 636 -9.38 36.75 17.27
N SER A 637 -10.67 36.65 16.96
CA SER A 637 -11.31 37.41 15.90
C SER A 637 -11.33 38.90 16.18
N ASP A 638 -11.67 39.31 17.40
CA ASP A 638 -11.70 40.71 17.82
C ASP A 638 -10.29 41.36 17.73
N TYR A 639 -9.23 40.55 17.82
CA TYR A 639 -7.84 41.01 17.69
C TYR A 639 -7.30 40.98 16.24
N LEU A 640 -7.54 39.91 15.48
CA LEU A 640 -6.89 39.68 14.18
C LEU A 640 -7.75 39.99 12.95
N TYR A 641 -9.08 40.00 13.08
CA TYR A 641 -9.97 40.30 11.97
C TYR A 641 -9.91 41.79 11.66
N SER A 642 -9.78 42.15 10.38
CA SER A 642 -9.96 43.53 9.92
C SER A 642 -11.37 43.69 9.34
N PRO A 643 -12.30 44.35 10.06
CA PRO A 643 -13.65 44.58 9.54
C PRO A 643 -13.66 45.38 8.24
N SER A 644 -12.70 46.31 8.08
CA SER A 644 -12.59 47.16 6.89
C SER A 644 -12.16 46.41 5.62
N ASP A 645 -11.39 45.34 5.79
CA ASP A 645 -10.88 44.54 4.67
C ASP A 645 -11.67 43.24 4.48
N SER A 646 -12.44 42.84 5.51
CA SER A 646 -13.14 41.56 5.64
C SER A 646 -12.19 40.36 5.52
N LEU A 647 -11.00 40.49 6.11
CA LEU A 647 -9.91 39.52 6.08
C LEU A 647 -9.15 39.52 7.42
N TYR A 648 -8.41 38.45 7.67
CA TYR A 648 -7.59 38.24 8.86
C TYR A 648 -6.12 38.52 8.60
N TYR A 649 -5.51 39.32 9.47
CA TYR A 649 -4.06 39.34 9.60
C TYR A 649 -3.59 37.99 10.16
N ARG A 650 -2.43 37.52 9.69
CA ARG A 650 -1.87 36.24 10.17
C ARG A 650 -1.63 36.27 11.68
N ASP A 651 -1.03 37.35 12.16
CA ASP A 651 -0.83 37.65 13.58
C ASP A 651 -0.56 39.16 13.74
N GLY A 652 -0.40 39.62 14.99
CA GLY A 652 -0.22 41.04 15.30
C GLY A 652 1.00 41.73 14.67
N ARG A 653 2.02 41.00 14.18
CA ARG A 653 3.17 41.56 13.46
C ARG A 653 2.79 42.18 12.11
N TYR A 654 1.63 41.81 11.56
CA TYR A 654 1.21 42.23 10.23
C TYR A 654 0.29 43.46 10.22
N PHE A 655 -0.10 43.99 11.39
CA PHE A 655 -0.97 45.16 11.48
C PHE A 655 -0.37 46.38 10.77
N GLU A 656 0.90 46.67 11.04
CA GLU A 656 1.62 47.80 10.41
C GLU A 656 2.55 47.39 9.27
N LYS A 657 2.87 46.09 9.14
CA LYS A 657 3.69 45.58 8.03
C LYS A 657 2.97 45.78 6.70
N ARG A 658 3.73 46.13 5.66
CA ARG A 658 3.23 46.30 4.29
C ARG A 658 4.07 45.45 3.33
N SER A 659 3.47 45.05 2.22
CA SER A 659 4.20 44.42 1.10
C SER A 659 5.17 45.41 0.47
N GLU A 660 6.03 44.92 -0.43
CA GLU A 660 6.95 45.75 -1.20
C GLU A 660 6.22 46.84 -2.02
N ASN A 661 4.95 46.59 -2.40
CA ASN A 661 4.09 47.55 -3.09
C ASN A 661 3.24 48.42 -2.14
N GLY A 662 3.58 48.47 -0.85
CA GLY A 662 2.91 49.30 0.16
C GLY A 662 1.49 48.86 0.53
N LYS A 663 1.08 47.62 0.20
CA LYS A 663 -0.25 47.09 0.51
C LYS A 663 -0.28 46.39 1.87
N LYS A 664 -1.45 46.31 2.51
CA LYS A 664 -1.64 45.45 3.68
C LYS A 664 -1.37 43.99 3.31
N ILE A 665 -0.73 43.23 4.19
CA ILE A 665 -0.40 41.83 3.94
C ILE A 665 -1.51 40.94 4.51
N PHE A 666 -2.34 40.42 3.62
CA PHE A 666 -3.31 39.37 3.92
C PHE A 666 -2.91 38.10 3.17
N TRP A 667 -2.50 37.10 3.93
CA TRP A 667 -2.03 35.83 3.37
C TRP A 667 -3.20 34.93 2.99
N ALA A 668 -3.15 34.40 1.75
CA ALA A 668 -4.23 33.56 1.22
C ALA A 668 -4.47 32.32 2.07
N ARG A 669 -3.45 31.50 2.34
CA ARG A 669 -3.64 30.29 3.15
C ARG A 669 -4.06 30.60 4.59
N GLY A 670 -3.56 31.67 5.20
CA GLY A 670 -4.02 32.12 6.53
C GLY A 670 -5.51 32.41 6.57
N ASN A 671 -6.01 33.17 5.59
CA ASN A 671 -7.45 33.42 5.47
C ASN A 671 -8.23 32.16 5.06
N GLY A 672 -7.60 31.26 4.30
CA GLY A 672 -8.13 29.96 3.94
C GLY A 672 -8.41 29.11 5.18
N TRP A 673 -7.46 29.04 6.11
CA TRP A 673 -7.65 28.37 7.40
C TRP A 673 -8.87 28.88 8.13
N VAL A 674 -9.02 30.21 8.23
CA VAL A 674 -10.13 30.80 8.99
C VAL A 674 -11.49 30.50 8.35
N ILE A 675 -11.67 30.75 7.04
CA ILE A 675 -12.97 30.54 6.42
C ILE A 675 -13.34 29.06 6.30
N ALA A 676 -12.35 28.18 6.11
CA ALA A 676 -12.57 26.74 6.19
C ALA A 676 -12.91 26.30 7.62
N GLY A 677 -12.26 26.88 8.63
CA GLY A 677 -12.60 26.69 10.05
C GLY A 677 -14.04 27.10 10.36
N LEU A 678 -14.50 28.25 9.84
CA LEU A 678 -15.90 28.71 9.95
C LEU A 678 -16.87 27.70 9.33
N ALA A 679 -16.61 27.24 8.11
CA ALA A 679 -17.46 26.26 7.44
C ALA A 679 -17.55 24.94 8.23
N ARG A 680 -16.40 24.42 8.71
CA ARG A 680 -16.35 23.20 9.54
C ARG A 680 -17.10 23.36 10.86
N LEU A 681 -16.93 24.49 11.54
CA LEU A 681 -17.61 24.83 12.77
C LEU A 681 -19.13 24.92 12.56
N LEU A 682 -19.58 25.71 11.58
CA LEU A 682 -21.00 25.93 11.29
C LEU A 682 -21.73 24.67 10.81
N THR A 683 -21.01 23.70 10.25
CA THR A 683 -21.55 22.37 9.87
C THR A 683 -22.08 21.60 11.08
N HIS A 684 -21.48 21.79 12.25
CA HIS A 684 -21.80 21.00 13.45
C HIS A 684 -22.38 21.84 14.60
N LEU A 685 -22.19 23.16 14.58
CA LEU A 685 -22.76 24.04 15.60
C LEU A 685 -24.29 23.88 15.65
N PRO A 686 -24.93 23.87 16.84
CA PRO A 686 -26.39 23.88 16.96
C PRO A 686 -27.04 25.06 16.23
N ALA A 687 -28.24 24.86 15.69
CA ALA A 687 -28.97 25.90 14.96
C ALA A 687 -29.38 27.09 15.85
N ASP A 688 -29.62 26.82 17.13
CA ASP A 688 -30.02 27.76 18.18
C ASP A 688 -28.83 28.27 19.02
N HIS A 689 -27.59 27.91 18.69
CA HIS A 689 -26.41 28.38 19.41
C HIS A 689 -26.35 29.93 19.42
N PRO A 690 -26.15 30.59 20.57
CA PRO A 690 -26.29 32.05 20.70
C PRO A 690 -25.44 32.86 19.72
N SER A 691 -24.20 32.42 19.48
CA SER A 691 -23.25 33.09 18.59
C SER A 691 -23.36 32.68 17.12
N ARG A 692 -24.26 31.75 16.73
CA ARG A 692 -24.34 31.22 15.35
C ARG A 692 -24.47 32.34 14.32
N LYS A 693 -25.36 33.31 14.56
CA LYS A 693 -25.55 34.46 13.65
C LYS A 693 -24.29 35.30 13.48
N LYS A 694 -23.46 35.43 14.53
CA LYS A 694 -22.20 36.17 14.49
C LYS A 694 -21.18 35.43 13.63
N PHE A 695 -21.09 34.11 13.75
CA PHE A 695 -20.26 33.27 12.86
C PHE A 695 -20.70 33.33 11.41
N GLU A 696 -22.00 33.19 11.14
CA GLU A 696 -22.55 33.30 9.79
C GLU A 696 -22.27 34.67 9.16
N GLN A 697 -22.38 35.75 9.94
CA GLN A 697 -22.07 37.10 9.47
C GLN A 697 -20.60 37.22 9.07
N GLN A 698 -19.67 36.78 9.93
CA GLN A 698 -18.24 36.80 9.62
C GLN A 698 -17.90 35.94 8.40
N TYR A 699 -18.51 34.77 8.29
CA TYR A 699 -18.39 33.91 7.12
C TYR A 699 -18.83 34.64 5.84
N ARG A 700 -20.01 35.27 5.82
CA ARG A 700 -20.54 35.99 4.64
C ARG A 700 -19.63 37.14 4.24
N GLU A 701 -19.13 37.92 5.20
CA GLU A 701 -18.20 39.03 4.93
C GLU A 701 -16.92 38.54 4.24
N MET A 702 -16.30 37.49 4.77
CA MET A 702 -15.10 36.89 4.17
C MET A 702 -15.42 36.28 2.80
N ALA A 703 -16.51 35.52 2.67
CA ALA A 703 -16.92 34.87 1.43
C ALA A 703 -17.10 35.90 0.29
N HIS A 704 -17.87 36.95 0.51
CA HIS A 704 -18.08 38.01 -0.48
C HIS A 704 -16.78 38.76 -0.81
N LYS A 705 -15.91 38.98 0.18
CA LYS A 705 -14.60 39.58 -0.07
C LYS A 705 -13.75 38.70 -0.98
N LEU A 706 -13.66 37.40 -0.70
CA LEU A 706 -12.88 36.43 -1.46
C LEU A 706 -13.39 36.29 -2.90
N LEU A 707 -14.71 36.19 -3.09
CA LEU A 707 -15.36 36.17 -4.41
C LEU A 707 -15.01 37.40 -5.25
N ARG A 708 -14.93 38.59 -4.64
CA ARG A 708 -14.57 39.85 -5.33
C ARG A 708 -13.11 39.93 -5.74
N ILE A 709 -12.20 39.24 -5.04
CA ILE A 709 -10.75 39.31 -5.28
C ILE A 709 -10.18 38.03 -5.92
N GLN A 710 -11.04 37.14 -6.40
CA GLN A 710 -10.64 35.95 -7.15
C GLN A 710 -9.89 36.36 -8.42
N GLY A 711 -8.79 35.66 -8.73
CA GLY A 711 -8.04 35.89 -9.96
C GLY A 711 -8.81 35.47 -11.21
N GLU A 712 -8.42 36.03 -12.36
CA GLU A 712 -9.05 35.72 -13.65
C GLU A 712 -8.87 34.26 -14.09
N ASP A 713 -7.86 33.56 -13.57
CA ASP A 713 -7.64 32.12 -13.78
C ASP A 713 -8.50 31.25 -12.84
N GLY A 714 -9.27 31.86 -11.92
CA GLY A 714 -10.09 31.18 -10.93
C GLY A 714 -9.41 30.93 -9.58
N LEU A 715 -8.10 31.16 -9.46
CA LEU A 715 -7.32 30.92 -8.24
C LEU A 715 -6.95 32.23 -7.53
N TRP A 716 -6.68 32.13 -6.23
CA TRP A 716 -6.21 33.24 -5.42
C TRP A 716 -4.67 33.24 -5.35
N ARG A 717 -4.08 34.43 -5.39
CA ARG A 717 -2.64 34.63 -5.24
C ARG A 717 -2.27 34.55 -3.78
N VAL A 718 -1.02 34.22 -3.49
CA VAL A 718 -0.50 34.08 -2.12
C VAL A 718 -0.71 35.34 -1.26
N SER A 719 -0.72 36.54 -1.87
CA SER A 719 -1.06 37.82 -1.22
C SER A 719 -2.38 38.37 -1.74
N LEU A 720 -3.40 38.45 -0.89
CA LEU A 720 -4.79 38.79 -1.27
C LEU A 720 -5.02 40.27 -1.61
N HIS A 721 -4.14 41.17 -1.16
CA HIS A 721 -4.22 42.61 -1.49
C HIS A 721 -3.11 43.07 -2.42
N ASP A 722 -2.19 42.18 -2.77
CA ASP A 722 -1.08 42.48 -3.64
C ASP A 722 -0.85 41.30 -4.61
N PRO A 723 -1.81 41.03 -5.52
CA PRO A 723 -1.65 39.94 -6.49
C PRO A 723 -0.42 40.14 -7.40
N ALA A 724 0.05 41.39 -7.55
CA ALA A 724 1.26 41.71 -8.31
C ALA A 724 2.57 41.24 -7.62
N TYR A 725 2.54 40.95 -6.31
CA TYR A 725 3.69 40.37 -5.60
C TYR A 725 4.15 39.05 -6.22
N LEU A 726 3.18 38.20 -6.57
CA LEU A 726 3.40 36.98 -7.33
C LEU A 726 2.08 36.62 -8.03
N ASP A 727 2.01 36.94 -9.32
CA ASP A 727 0.83 36.68 -10.14
C ASP A 727 0.77 35.22 -10.61
N MET A 728 0.58 34.33 -9.63
CA MET A 728 0.41 32.90 -9.83
C MET A 728 -0.59 32.37 -8.80
N GLY A 729 -1.58 31.62 -9.27
CA GLY A 729 -2.55 30.95 -8.40
C GLY A 729 -1.86 29.98 -7.42
N GLU A 730 -2.24 30.05 -6.15
CA GLU A 730 -1.72 29.20 -5.08
C GLU A 730 -2.79 28.18 -4.69
N SER A 731 -2.48 26.89 -4.79
CA SER A 731 -3.47 25.81 -4.69
C SER A 731 -4.02 25.64 -3.28
N SER A 732 -3.23 25.81 -2.22
CA SER A 732 -3.70 25.48 -0.86
C SER A 732 -4.74 26.46 -0.33
N GLY A 733 -4.47 27.77 -0.40
CA GLY A 733 -5.44 28.81 -0.05
C GLY A 733 -6.69 28.74 -0.93
N SER A 734 -6.49 28.57 -2.25
CA SER A 734 -7.60 28.41 -3.21
C SER A 734 -8.46 27.18 -2.92
N SER A 735 -7.87 26.07 -2.46
CA SER A 735 -8.61 24.87 -2.05
C SER A 735 -9.49 25.15 -0.83
N PHE A 736 -8.96 25.82 0.20
CA PHE A 736 -9.77 26.20 1.37
C PHE A 736 -10.90 27.17 1.02
N PHE A 737 -10.64 28.14 0.15
CA PHE A 737 -11.67 29.05 -0.34
C PHE A 737 -12.75 28.30 -1.13
N THR A 738 -12.35 27.43 -2.05
CA THR A 738 -13.29 26.63 -2.86
C THR A 738 -14.15 25.75 -1.96
N PHE A 739 -13.55 25.06 -0.98
CA PHE A 739 -14.26 24.30 0.05
C PHE A 739 -15.31 25.15 0.77
N ALA A 740 -14.89 26.27 1.36
CA ALA A 740 -15.78 27.07 2.19
C ALA A 740 -16.87 27.77 1.37
N LEU A 741 -16.58 28.20 0.14
CA LEU A 741 -17.55 28.84 -0.76
C LEU A 741 -18.57 27.81 -1.30
N ALA A 742 -18.12 26.62 -1.72
CA ALA A 742 -19.01 25.54 -2.11
C ALA A 742 -19.94 25.13 -0.95
N TRP A 743 -19.38 25.03 0.26
CA TRP A 743 -20.18 24.81 1.47
C TRP A 743 -21.23 25.89 1.71
N GLY A 744 -20.89 27.17 1.51
CA GLY A 744 -21.84 28.26 1.66
C GLY A 744 -22.98 28.23 0.65
N LEU A 745 -22.71 27.80 -0.59
CA LEU A 745 -23.74 27.58 -1.61
C LEU A 745 -24.66 26.43 -1.19
N ASN A 746 -24.09 25.30 -0.78
CA ASN A 746 -24.83 24.11 -0.35
C ASN A 746 -25.73 24.37 0.87
N ASN A 747 -25.30 25.27 1.76
CA ASN A 747 -26.02 25.58 3.00
C ASN A 747 -26.81 26.91 2.92
N GLY A 748 -26.86 27.56 1.75
CA GLY A 748 -27.62 28.79 1.53
C GLY A 748 -27.10 30.02 2.30
N LEU A 749 -25.82 30.04 2.72
CA LEU A 749 -25.22 31.22 3.36
C LEU A 749 -24.78 32.28 2.33
N ILE A 750 -24.51 31.87 1.09
CA ILE A 750 -24.29 32.77 -0.07
C ILE A 750 -25.19 32.36 -1.24
N GLY A 751 -25.48 33.31 -2.13
CA GLY A 751 -26.42 33.12 -3.24
C GLY A 751 -25.87 32.28 -4.40
N GLN A 752 -26.76 31.59 -5.11
CA GLN A 752 -26.43 30.70 -6.24
C GLN A 752 -25.82 31.41 -7.44
N GLU A 753 -25.95 32.74 -7.54
CA GLU A 753 -25.28 33.56 -8.55
C GLU A 753 -23.76 33.44 -8.53
N TYR A 754 -23.17 33.01 -7.40
CA TYR A 754 -21.72 32.79 -7.26
C TYR A 754 -21.26 31.39 -7.69
N ARG A 755 -22.17 30.45 -8.00
CA ARG A 755 -21.82 29.08 -8.41
C ARG A 755 -20.79 29.04 -9.56
N PRO A 756 -20.91 29.83 -10.65
CA PRO A 756 -19.92 29.81 -11.73
C PRO A 756 -18.49 30.17 -11.29
N GLN A 757 -18.34 31.04 -10.29
CA GLN A 757 -17.03 31.42 -9.75
C GLN A 757 -16.39 30.29 -8.95
N VAL A 758 -17.20 29.55 -8.17
CA VAL A 758 -16.75 28.40 -7.38
C VAL A 758 -16.40 27.22 -8.30
N GLU A 759 -17.23 26.95 -9.31
CA GLU A 759 -16.95 25.93 -10.34
C GLU A 759 -15.66 26.23 -11.11
N LYS A 760 -15.40 27.51 -11.44
CA LYS A 760 -14.15 27.94 -12.06
C LYS A 760 -12.94 27.70 -11.17
N ALA A 761 -13.03 27.98 -9.88
CA ALA A 761 -11.96 27.70 -8.92
C ALA A 761 -11.65 26.20 -8.84
N TRP A 762 -12.69 25.36 -8.75
CA TRP A 762 -12.55 23.91 -8.72
C TRP A 762 -11.92 23.35 -10.00
N ALA A 763 -12.36 23.81 -11.17
CA ALA A 763 -11.78 23.40 -12.45
C ALA A 763 -10.29 23.78 -12.54
N ALA A 764 -9.92 24.98 -12.07
CA ALA A 764 -8.53 25.41 -12.03
C ALA A 764 -7.69 24.58 -11.05
N LEU A 765 -8.23 24.21 -9.89
CA LEU A 765 -7.56 23.30 -8.94
C LEU A 765 -7.38 21.89 -9.52
N CYS A 766 -8.38 21.35 -10.21
CA CYS A 766 -8.23 20.05 -10.88
C CYS A 766 -7.09 20.06 -11.91
N ALA A 767 -6.89 21.18 -12.60
CA ALA A 767 -5.81 21.35 -13.57
C ALA A 767 -4.41 21.41 -12.93
N THR A 768 -4.28 21.66 -11.62
CA THR A 768 -3.00 21.61 -10.90
C THR A 768 -2.65 20.23 -10.38
N VAL A 769 -3.54 19.23 -10.51
CA VAL A 769 -3.28 17.82 -10.21
C VAL A 769 -2.61 17.17 -11.41
N ASN A 770 -1.35 16.76 -11.26
CA ASN A 770 -0.62 16.11 -12.35
C ASN A 770 -1.21 14.72 -12.67
N ALA A 771 -0.75 14.10 -13.76
CA ALA A 771 -1.25 12.80 -14.20
C ALA A 771 -1.16 11.69 -13.12
N GLU A 772 -0.14 11.76 -12.26
CA GLU A 772 0.13 10.83 -11.15
C GLU A 772 -0.72 11.11 -9.90
N GLY A 773 -1.39 12.25 -9.84
CA GLY A 773 -2.22 12.67 -8.70
C GLY A 773 -1.59 13.72 -7.79
N ARG A 774 -0.34 14.14 -8.00
CA ARG A 774 0.28 15.21 -7.19
C ARG A 774 -0.43 16.54 -7.40
N LEU A 775 -0.93 17.14 -6.32
CA LEU A 775 -1.39 18.52 -6.30
C LEU A 775 -0.20 19.49 -6.30
N GLY A 776 -0.02 20.25 -7.38
CA GLY A 776 1.05 21.24 -7.55
C GLY A 776 0.68 22.66 -7.11
N PHE A 777 1.58 23.61 -7.35
CA PHE A 777 1.40 25.05 -7.05
C PHE A 777 1.10 25.33 -5.56
N VAL A 778 1.77 24.61 -4.66
CA VAL A 778 1.59 24.73 -3.21
C VAL A 778 2.76 25.50 -2.58
N GLN A 779 2.47 26.65 -1.99
CA GLN A 779 3.45 27.38 -1.18
C GLN A 779 3.80 26.57 0.08
N GLN A 780 5.08 26.28 0.35
CA GLN A 780 5.50 25.49 1.53
C GLN A 780 5.21 26.24 2.87
N VAL A 781 5.45 25.57 4.00
CA VAL A 781 5.17 26.08 5.36
C VAL A 781 5.80 27.47 5.61
N ALA A 782 5.00 28.43 6.05
CA ALA A 782 5.44 29.79 6.42
C ALA A 782 4.39 30.52 7.24
N GLY A 783 4.74 31.73 7.71
CA GLY A 783 3.83 32.67 8.37
C GLY A 783 3.41 33.87 7.51
N ASP A 784 3.83 33.95 6.25
CA ASP A 784 3.51 35.03 5.32
C ASP A 784 3.62 34.64 3.83
N PRO A 785 3.16 35.49 2.90
CA PRO A 785 3.38 35.29 1.47
C PRO A 785 4.85 35.28 1.09
N TYR A 786 5.26 34.29 0.30
CA TYR A 786 6.58 34.22 -0.35
C TYR A 786 6.50 33.38 -1.63
N PRO A 787 7.50 33.46 -2.53
CA PRO A 787 7.46 32.75 -3.80
C PRO A 787 7.49 31.22 -3.70
N PHE A 788 6.78 30.55 -4.59
CA PHE A 788 6.68 29.09 -4.69
C PHE A 788 6.72 28.64 -6.15
N TYR A 789 6.77 27.33 -6.40
CA TYR A 789 6.94 26.76 -7.74
C TYR A 789 5.87 25.71 -8.07
N ALA A 790 5.60 25.53 -9.36
CA ALA A 790 4.56 24.61 -9.86
C ALA A 790 4.69 23.16 -9.36
N HIS A 791 5.92 22.66 -9.21
CA HIS A 791 6.17 21.28 -8.78
C HIS A 791 5.99 21.05 -7.27
N GLN A 792 5.90 22.11 -6.48
CA GLN A 792 5.82 22.01 -5.02
C GLN A 792 4.42 21.56 -4.57
N SER A 793 4.41 20.65 -3.60
CA SER A 793 3.21 20.03 -3.00
C SER A 793 3.37 19.94 -1.48
N HIS A 794 2.29 19.73 -0.73
CA HIS A 794 2.34 19.49 0.71
C HIS A 794 1.07 18.78 1.23
N VAL A 795 1.21 17.95 2.28
CA VAL A 795 0.13 17.12 2.85
C VAL A 795 -1.16 17.91 3.18
N TYR A 796 -1.05 19.07 3.82
CA TYR A 796 -2.21 19.89 4.18
C TYR A 796 -2.98 20.42 2.96
N ALA A 797 -2.30 20.65 1.83
CA ALA A 797 -2.92 21.17 0.63
C ALA A 797 -3.77 20.09 -0.05
N THR A 798 -3.28 18.84 -0.05
CA THR A 798 -4.09 17.68 -0.46
C THR A 798 -5.32 17.55 0.44
N GLY A 799 -5.18 17.69 1.76
CA GLY A 799 -6.32 17.72 2.69
C GLY A 799 -7.36 18.78 2.33
N ALA A 800 -6.92 20.01 2.06
CA ALA A 800 -7.76 21.12 1.62
C ALA A 800 -8.48 20.83 0.30
N PHE A 801 -7.77 20.25 -0.67
CA PHE A 801 -8.31 19.89 -1.98
C PHE A 801 -9.41 18.82 -1.87
N LEU A 802 -9.22 17.82 -1.00
CA LEU A 802 -10.23 16.79 -0.74
C LEU A 802 -11.48 17.37 -0.07
N LEU A 803 -11.33 18.30 0.86
CA LEU A 803 -12.47 19.02 1.45
C LEU A 803 -13.25 19.79 0.37
N ALA A 804 -12.54 20.48 -0.54
CA ALA A 804 -13.17 21.16 -1.66
C ALA A 804 -13.92 20.19 -2.58
N GLY A 805 -13.29 19.06 -2.91
CA GLY A 805 -13.90 18.03 -3.76
C GLY A 805 -15.19 17.47 -3.18
N LYS A 806 -15.26 17.21 -1.87
CA LYS A 806 -16.50 16.75 -1.20
C LYS A 806 -17.63 17.77 -1.37
N GLN A 807 -17.37 19.04 -1.08
CA GLN A 807 -18.40 20.09 -1.21
C GLN A 807 -18.79 20.36 -2.66
N MET A 808 -17.85 20.25 -3.60
CA MET A 808 -18.14 20.34 -5.02
C MET A 808 -19.00 19.16 -5.49
N TYR A 809 -18.74 17.94 -5.03
CA TYR A 809 -19.56 16.76 -5.34
C TYR A 809 -21.03 16.95 -4.93
N GLU A 810 -21.24 17.49 -3.72
CA GLU A 810 -22.57 17.84 -3.19
C GLU A 810 -23.22 18.97 -4.01
N LEU A 811 -22.47 20.01 -4.37
CA LEU A 811 -22.97 21.16 -5.12
C LEU A 811 -23.40 20.80 -6.55
N VAL A 812 -22.61 19.99 -7.27
CA VAL A 812 -22.96 19.59 -8.64
C VAL A 812 -24.05 18.52 -8.70
N GLY A 813 -24.34 17.86 -7.57
CA GLY A 813 -25.41 16.88 -7.44
C GLY A 813 -26.80 17.48 -7.19
N GLN A 814 -26.86 18.77 -6.86
CA GLN A 814 -28.09 19.58 -6.76
C GLN A 814 -28.47 20.11 -8.14
#